data_AF-A0A387B747-F1
#
_entry.id   AF-A0A387B747-F1
#
_cell.length_a   1.000
_cell.length_b   1.000
_cell.length_c   1.000
_cell.angle_alpha   90.00
_cell.angle_beta   90.00
_cell.angle_gamma   90.00
#
_symmetry.space_group_name_H-M   'P 1'
#
loop_
_entity.id
_entity.type
_entity.pdbx_description
1 polymer ?
#
loop_
_entity_poly.entity_id
_entity_poly.type
_entity_poly.pdbx_seq_one_letter_code
_entity_poly.pdbx_strand_id
1 'polypeptide(L)'
;MSPTVIRTRILSTLAGGVAAALVLAGAVSAAAAPAPTEVAIADTGATAETRSLFAYLRDQQGQGVLFGQQHATDYKVGTGTATPSDVQDVTGDLPAVFGFDTLTIDGGERPGVSSNTPEQNADLLGAAFVAADAEGAIPTLSAHMRNFITGGNYADLTGRVVASILPGGDHNADFRAYLDLIARAANAAERGDGSLVPIIFRPFHENTGSWFWWGAANTTAGEYKEIFRYTVEYLRDVKGVHNLLYAFSPNGTFDGDAARYLETYPGDAWVDVLGYDSYENSNAPENSDTWIASAVTDLAMVTDLAAAHGKISAFTEFGRNGDRTIGPSGNKSLNYFTDLLAGLTADAKAKRVAFMLTWANFGGGQIYVPPVGHEMAQDFADYYDDPYTVFASELPGDVHTRTATAAAAELGIRIVTPASGSRVATSPATVRVKLTGADDSAVTAASFTVAGLADDTAPHTLALDGDGYWSASWAIAEDDLANASVTLTATATVGADELTATSTVTLGAAPELAPGVIDDFEGYGDDAALRTAYTAQNTSSSAFSLVDVVGGTQALKMDYSLAVGGYLGLTKSYSPTQNWSGDSELHLWLDPDASDQRLVIQITAGGLAFEGYPSLAGDAPGEVVIPFADFRTPTWQNLPDARLTPERLADVSKFGIYLNQSGATAASGSIVIDDIRTDGDGDYYDPEAPPTSSEPVVVEDFESYASTTAARAAWANRGSPALRLDLATDHVGSGEQAGAFGFDFTSDGYNQLARWTSPMNWAGRTQLSFWVDPGDAGQTLLFQFRTKAQPGQAEDTFWNLGYPLTGDGPQEVSLPFSDATIGWPSGLDPALRPTDADLADVKEFVIMATQSSGTAPATGTFWLDDIRADGGTATEPEYPAGTAFTLDDFEGYADDAALRAGWNNRGDAAQLSLETEHVGEGAKATAYSYDFSSQNYTQVARWVGGQNWVDLDGVNFWLDPAGHAQKVIVQFRTGPVAGQSDDTFWNLEYAFAGDAAPGYVHLPFTDAVAGWPAGISASERPSDALLSSVTEVVLMLAQSDTADTSGTVYLDDVSVGPAVIVIPTEPGEPTPPSAAPEAAGSDSLTPELENRIRLASTQLHPGDTVTVYLPSGYSGEYVAGVLYSTPTVLGGWQLVTTGDTISLTIPSDIAAGSHRLAVQDADGAVIGWVAVTVSALAATGAEGELLRDAAASALLALLAGGGLVAVTRRRPRGARG
;
A
#
# COMPACT_ATOMS: atom_id res chain seq x y z
N MET A 1 27.66 37.16 50.39
CA MET A 1 28.53 37.43 51.56
C MET A 1 28.76 36.09 52.26
N SER A 2 30.03 35.73 52.47
CA SER A 2 30.59 34.50 53.08
C SER A 2 30.15 34.25 54.56
N PRO A 3 30.70 33.28 55.35
CA PRO A 3 31.76 32.27 55.09
C PRO A 3 31.67 30.87 55.77
N THR A 4 32.45 29.91 55.22
CA THR A 4 33.46 28.98 55.82
C THR A 4 33.18 28.19 57.13
N VAL A 5 33.51 26.88 57.18
CA VAL A 5 34.37 26.24 58.23
C VAL A 5 34.96 24.88 57.76
N ILE A 6 36.28 24.74 57.98
CA ILE A 6 37.18 23.58 57.85
C ILE A 6 37.15 22.72 59.15
N ARG A 7 37.40 21.40 59.09
CA ARG A 7 37.77 20.60 60.29
C ARG A 7 39.07 19.81 60.14
N THR A 8 39.77 19.74 61.27
CA THR A 8 41.19 19.43 61.49
C THR A 8 41.43 18.03 62.05
N ARG A 9 42.62 17.50 61.77
CA ARG A 9 43.28 16.28 62.30
C ARG A 9 43.32 16.17 63.83
N ILE A 10 43.40 14.92 64.32
CA ILE A 10 43.99 14.58 65.62
C ILE A 10 45.11 13.54 65.41
N LEU A 11 46.28 13.82 65.98
CA LEU A 11 47.43 12.93 66.14
C LEU A 11 47.60 12.68 67.64
N SER A 12 47.95 11.45 68.03
CA SER A 12 48.69 11.20 69.28
C SER A 12 49.57 9.96 69.19
N THR A 13 50.77 10.12 69.75
CA THR A 13 52.07 9.42 69.65
C THR A 13 52.28 8.25 70.62
N LEU A 14 53.22 7.33 70.30
CA LEU A 14 54.33 6.76 71.12
C LEU A 14 54.84 5.44 70.46
N ALA A 15 56.03 5.38 69.83
CA ALA A 15 57.41 5.26 70.37
C ALA A 15 57.94 3.81 70.44
N GLY A 16 58.89 3.51 69.53
CA GLY A 16 60.18 2.86 69.79
C GLY A 16 60.25 1.40 70.26
N GLY A 17 60.74 0.51 69.38
CA GLY A 17 61.31 -0.80 69.76
C GLY A 17 61.95 -1.52 68.58
N VAL A 18 63.28 -1.51 68.48
CA VAL A 18 64.08 -2.31 67.55
C VAL A 18 64.18 -3.75 68.08
N ALA A 19 63.78 -4.76 67.30
CA ALA A 19 64.34 -6.11 67.41
C ALA A 19 64.04 -6.98 66.16
N ALA A 20 65.14 -7.34 65.49
CA ALA A 20 65.46 -8.62 64.83
C ALA A 20 64.38 -9.37 64.02
N ALA A 21 64.70 -9.52 62.73
CA ALA A 21 64.12 -10.46 61.78
C ALA A 21 64.02 -11.89 62.33
N LEU A 22 62.84 -12.48 62.21
CA LEU A 22 62.64 -13.91 62.13
C LEU A 22 61.85 -14.18 60.83
N VAL A 23 62.56 -14.69 59.82
CA VAL A 23 61.93 -15.20 58.59
C VAL A 23 61.22 -16.50 58.99
N LEU A 24 59.92 -16.43 59.22
CA LEU A 24 59.03 -17.57 59.03
C LEU A 24 58.38 -17.42 57.67
N ALA A 25 58.80 -18.25 56.73
CA ALA A 25 58.04 -18.52 55.51
C ALA A 25 56.73 -19.21 55.91
N GLY A 26 55.72 -18.41 56.27
CA GLY A 26 54.34 -18.86 56.31
C GLY A 26 53.86 -18.97 54.88
N ALA A 27 53.61 -20.20 54.43
CA ALA A 27 52.82 -20.42 53.23
C ALA A 27 51.46 -19.74 53.46
N VAL A 28 51.27 -18.58 52.84
CA VAL A 28 49.94 -17.98 52.69
C VAL A 28 49.19 -18.96 51.81
N SER A 29 48.27 -19.72 52.42
CA SER A 29 47.22 -20.38 51.66
C SER A 29 46.48 -19.27 50.93
N ALA A 30 46.70 -19.15 49.62
CA ALA A 30 45.87 -18.32 48.78
C ALA A 30 44.42 -18.73 49.06
N ALA A 31 43.60 -17.77 49.52
CA ALA A 31 42.17 -17.99 49.55
C ALA A 31 41.76 -18.42 48.14
N ALA A 32 41.11 -19.57 48.02
CA ALA A 32 40.62 -20.03 46.73
C ALA A 32 39.76 -18.91 46.14
N ALA A 33 40.05 -18.54 44.88
CA ALA A 33 39.20 -17.62 44.15
C ALA A 33 37.74 -18.15 44.20
N PRO A 34 36.73 -17.28 44.39
CA PRO A 34 35.34 -17.73 44.37
C PRO A 34 35.08 -18.49 43.07
N ALA A 35 34.33 -19.60 43.16
CA ALA A 35 34.00 -20.38 41.99
C ALA A 35 33.23 -19.49 40.98
N PRO A 36 33.47 -19.64 39.67
CA PRO A 36 32.70 -18.94 38.64
C PRO A 36 31.21 -19.18 38.85
N THR A 37 30.40 -18.14 38.64
CA THR A 37 28.94 -18.31 38.67
C THR A 37 28.46 -18.71 37.28
N GLU A 38 27.68 -19.78 37.20
CA GLU A 38 27.09 -20.22 35.94
C GLU A 38 25.92 -19.30 35.54
N VAL A 39 25.77 -19.01 34.25
CA VAL A 39 24.70 -18.17 33.67
C VAL A 39 24.01 -18.90 32.51
N ALA A 40 22.67 -18.86 32.50
CA ALA A 40 21.85 -19.44 31.45
C ALA A 40 21.66 -18.44 30.31
N ILE A 41 22.75 -18.20 29.57
CA ILE A 41 22.86 -17.19 28.52
C ILE A 41 22.56 -17.79 27.14
N ALA A 42 21.88 -17.05 26.27
CA ALA A 42 21.49 -17.46 24.91
C ALA A 42 22.71 -17.68 24.00
N ASP A 43 23.77 -16.89 24.17
CA ASP A 43 25.06 -17.13 23.52
C ASP A 43 26.06 -17.81 24.47
N THR A 44 26.18 -19.13 24.33
CA THR A 44 27.17 -19.91 25.09
C THR A 44 28.63 -19.54 24.74
N GLY A 45 28.85 -18.92 23.58
CA GLY A 45 30.12 -18.36 23.11
C GLY A 45 30.39 -16.92 23.53
N ALA A 46 29.48 -16.28 24.30
CA ALA A 46 29.56 -14.85 24.62
C ALA A 46 30.92 -14.44 25.22
N THR A 47 31.30 -13.17 25.09
CA THR A 47 32.53 -12.65 25.71
C THR A 47 32.46 -12.72 27.24
N ALA A 48 33.61 -12.60 27.90
CA ALA A 48 33.67 -12.64 29.38
C ALA A 48 32.89 -11.46 30.00
N GLU A 49 33.00 -10.29 29.37
CA GLU A 49 32.33 -9.04 29.74
C GLU A 49 30.81 -9.16 29.61
N THR A 50 30.32 -9.88 28.60
CA THR A 50 28.89 -10.11 28.36
C THR A 50 28.29 -11.08 29.37
N ARG A 51 28.99 -12.19 29.67
CA ARG A 51 28.60 -13.07 30.78
C ARG A 51 28.67 -12.38 32.13
N SER A 52 29.64 -11.47 32.32
CA SER A 52 29.73 -10.62 33.51
C SER A 52 28.53 -9.69 33.63
N LEU A 53 28.13 -9.02 32.53
CA LEU A 53 26.95 -8.16 32.52
C LEU A 53 25.69 -8.96 32.87
N PHE A 54 25.50 -10.14 32.29
CA PHE A 54 24.38 -11.02 32.65
C PHE A 54 24.39 -11.32 34.16
N ALA A 55 25.53 -11.76 34.69
CA ALA A 55 25.66 -12.08 36.11
C ALA A 55 25.38 -10.85 36.99
N TYR A 56 25.88 -9.68 36.58
CA TYR A 56 25.61 -8.41 37.25
C TYR A 56 24.12 -8.11 37.31
N LEU A 57 23.43 -8.07 36.17
CA LEU A 57 22.01 -7.74 36.08
C LEU A 57 21.17 -8.73 36.89
N ARG A 58 21.45 -10.04 36.80
CA ARG A 58 20.74 -11.07 37.58
C ARG A 58 20.94 -10.88 39.09
N ASP A 59 22.16 -10.61 39.53
CA ASP A 59 22.50 -10.50 40.94
C ASP A 59 22.05 -9.16 41.55
N GLN A 60 21.92 -8.12 40.71
CA GLN A 60 21.43 -6.78 41.09
C GLN A 60 19.93 -6.77 41.45
N GLN A 61 19.16 -7.71 40.88
CA GLN A 61 17.71 -7.83 41.10
C GLN A 61 17.33 -7.84 42.59
N GLY A 62 16.62 -6.79 43.02
CA GLY A 62 16.13 -6.61 44.39
C GLY A 62 17.03 -5.77 45.30
N GLN A 63 18.20 -5.34 44.81
CA GLN A 63 19.15 -4.45 45.51
C GLN A 63 19.01 -2.99 45.08
N GLY A 64 18.56 -2.77 43.84
CA GLY A 64 18.23 -1.48 43.24
C GLY A 64 17.85 -1.66 41.78
N VAL A 65 17.15 -0.70 41.19
CA VAL A 65 16.74 -0.69 39.79
C VAL A 65 17.57 0.33 39.01
N LEU A 66 18.23 -0.12 37.94
CA LEU A 66 18.98 0.78 37.08
C LEU A 66 18.01 1.65 36.27
N PHE A 67 18.18 2.96 36.34
CA PHE A 67 17.41 3.88 35.52
C PHE A 67 18.03 4.00 34.12
N GLY A 68 17.21 3.87 33.09
CA GLY A 68 17.58 3.99 31.70
C GLY A 68 16.84 5.10 30.96
N GLN A 69 17.47 5.65 29.94
CA GLN A 69 16.82 6.58 29.00
C GLN A 69 17.24 6.26 27.56
N GLN A 70 16.26 6.16 26.65
CA GLN A 70 16.49 6.14 25.21
C GLN A 70 17.08 7.49 24.76
N HIS A 71 18.07 7.49 23.88
CA HIS A 71 18.69 8.71 23.34
C HIS A 71 19.20 9.68 24.42
N ALA A 72 19.83 9.12 25.46
CA ALA A 72 20.19 9.85 26.68
C ALA A 72 21.10 11.07 26.47
N THR A 73 21.88 11.12 25.38
CA THR A 73 22.93 12.13 25.15
C THR A 73 22.92 12.75 23.75
N ASP A 74 21.90 12.50 22.94
CA ASP A 74 21.81 13.00 21.55
C ASP A 74 20.47 13.69 21.24
N TYR A 75 19.44 13.45 22.06
CA TYR A 75 18.20 14.21 22.11
C TYR A 75 17.94 14.79 23.51
N LYS A 76 17.65 16.09 23.57
CA LYS A 76 17.30 16.82 24.79
C LYS A 76 16.31 17.94 24.50
N VAL A 77 15.42 18.19 25.44
CA VAL A 77 14.40 19.26 25.40
C VAL A 77 14.84 20.47 26.22
N GLY A 78 15.59 20.27 27.30
CA GLY A 78 16.08 21.34 28.16
C GLY A 78 16.99 22.33 27.43
N THR A 79 16.87 23.62 27.76
CA THR A 79 17.70 24.69 27.18
C THR A 79 18.49 25.44 28.26
N GLY A 80 19.62 26.04 27.88
CA GLY A 80 20.41 26.89 28.79
C GLY A 80 21.50 26.18 29.60
N THR A 81 21.70 24.89 29.39
CA THR A 81 22.76 24.05 29.96
C THR A 81 23.72 23.57 28.89
N ALA A 82 24.96 23.28 29.26
CA ALA A 82 26.01 22.83 28.33
C ALA A 82 26.11 21.30 28.20
N THR A 83 25.40 20.54 29.03
CA THR A 83 25.43 19.07 28.96
C THR A 83 24.52 18.56 27.83
N PRO A 84 24.77 17.36 27.29
CA PRO A 84 23.94 16.79 26.24
C PRO A 84 22.70 16.04 26.75
N SER A 85 22.47 15.93 28.07
CA SER A 85 21.44 15.07 28.67
C SER A 85 20.53 15.83 29.62
N ASP A 86 19.21 15.66 29.46
CA ASP A 86 18.23 16.23 30.41
C ASP A 86 18.31 15.57 31.79
N VAL A 87 18.65 14.27 31.86
CA VAL A 87 18.89 13.57 33.13
C VAL A 87 20.06 14.20 33.89
N GLN A 88 21.17 14.44 33.20
CA GLN A 88 22.35 15.07 33.80
C GLN A 88 22.10 16.51 34.21
N ASP A 89 21.30 17.24 33.44
CA ASP A 89 20.93 18.61 33.78
C ASP A 89 20.11 18.69 35.08
N VAL A 90 19.23 17.72 35.34
CA VAL A 90 18.38 17.69 36.55
C VAL A 90 19.13 17.09 37.75
N THR A 91 19.83 15.98 37.57
CA THR A 91 20.35 15.14 38.67
C THR A 91 21.84 15.35 38.93
N GLY A 92 22.59 15.80 37.92
CA GLY A 92 24.05 15.84 37.93
C GLY A 92 24.73 14.51 37.54
N ASP A 93 23.97 13.46 37.24
CA ASP A 93 24.46 12.14 36.80
C ASP A 93 23.80 11.70 35.48
N LEU A 94 24.34 10.69 34.81
CA LEU A 94 23.80 10.09 33.60
C LEU A 94 22.97 8.83 33.94
N PRO A 95 22.01 8.40 33.10
CA PRO A 95 21.27 7.16 33.34
C PRO A 95 22.23 5.95 33.30
N ALA A 96 21.97 4.92 34.11
CA ALA A 96 22.80 3.70 34.13
C ALA A 96 22.66 2.87 32.83
N VAL A 97 21.55 3.01 32.11
CA VAL A 97 21.30 2.32 30.84
C VAL A 97 21.05 3.34 29.73
N PHE A 98 21.80 3.26 28.64
CA PHE A 98 21.65 4.14 27.47
C PHE A 98 20.95 3.38 26.35
N GLY A 99 19.77 3.84 25.97
CA GLY A 99 19.01 3.25 24.87
C GLY A 99 19.33 3.86 23.51
N PHE A 100 19.40 3.00 22.50
CA PHE A 100 19.61 3.33 21.09
C PHE A 100 18.62 2.54 20.23
N ASP A 101 18.42 2.94 18.98
CA ASP A 101 17.60 2.20 18.02
C ASP A 101 18.33 1.92 16.69
N THR A 102 17.95 0.82 16.03
CA THR A 102 18.44 0.50 14.68
C THR A 102 18.00 1.51 13.62
N LEU A 103 17.02 2.40 13.88
CA LEU A 103 16.75 3.58 13.04
C LEU A 103 17.97 4.47 12.81
N THR A 104 18.96 4.40 13.71
CA THR A 104 20.29 4.99 13.50
C THR A 104 20.92 4.52 12.19
N ILE A 105 20.82 3.22 11.87
CA ILE A 105 21.41 2.60 10.67
C ILE A 105 20.83 3.23 9.41
N ASP A 106 19.52 3.45 9.37
CA ASP A 106 18.84 4.09 8.24
C ASP A 106 19.01 5.62 8.22
N GLY A 107 19.70 6.20 9.22
CA GLY A 107 19.90 7.63 9.35
C GLY A 107 18.65 8.41 9.79
N GLY A 108 17.63 7.70 10.28
CA GLY A 108 16.38 8.27 10.78
C GLY A 108 16.51 8.88 12.18
N GLU A 109 17.45 8.37 12.97
CA GLU A 109 17.75 8.85 14.33
C GLU A 109 19.24 9.08 14.53
N ARG A 110 19.58 10.01 15.43
CA ARG A 110 20.98 10.26 15.83
C ARG A 110 21.55 9.02 16.55
N PRO A 111 22.87 8.78 16.46
CA PRO A 111 23.89 9.55 15.76
C PRO A 111 23.89 9.37 14.23
N GLY A 112 22.96 8.59 13.69
CA GLY A 112 22.79 8.37 12.27
C GLY A 112 22.52 9.67 11.52
N VAL A 113 22.93 9.69 10.27
CA VAL A 113 22.73 10.83 9.38
C VAL A 113 22.14 10.32 8.08
N SER A 114 21.05 10.93 7.62
CA SER A 114 20.33 10.52 6.41
C SER A 114 21.17 10.55 5.13
N SER A 115 22.25 11.35 5.08
CA SER A 115 23.17 11.42 3.95
C SER A 115 24.26 10.34 3.94
N ASN A 116 24.41 9.57 5.03
CA ASN A 116 25.40 8.51 5.13
C ASN A 116 24.86 7.20 4.52
N THR A 117 25.75 6.29 4.16
CA THR A 117 25.35 4.91 3.87
C THR A 117 24.97 4.17 5.16
N PRO A 118 24.15 3.11 5.09
CA PRO A 118 23.80 2.30 6.26
C PRO A 118 25.02 1.74 7.00
N GLU A 119 26.08 1.39 6.28
CA GLU A 119 27.35 0.94 6.86
C GLU A 119 28.05 2.01 7.69
N GLN A 120 28.08 3.25 7.21
CA GLN A 120 28.67 4.37 7.92
C GLN A 120 27.88 4.67 9.20
N ASN A 121 26.56 4.60 9.12
CA ASN A 121 25.70 4.78 10.28
C ASN A 121 25.82 3.61 11.28
N ALA A 122 25.99 2.37 10.81
CA ALA A 122 26.28 1.23 11.68
C ALA A 122 27.63 1.41 12.42
N ASP A 123 28.65 1.96 11.77
CA ASP A 123 29.91 2.31 12.43
C ASP A 123 29.73 3.41 13.48
N LEU A 124 28.89 4.42 13.21
CA LEU A 124 28.54 5.47 14.17
C LEU A 124 27.79 4.89 15.38
N LEU A 125 26.89 3.94 15.16
CA LEU A 125 26.18 3.23 16.22
C LEU A 125 27.15 2.43 17.10
N GLY A 126 28.10 1.70 16.49
CA GLY A 126 29.17 1.02 17.22
C GLY A 126 30.02 1.97 18.07
N ALA A 127 30.38 3.14 17.52
CA ALA A 127 31.10 4.18 18.26
C ALA A 127 30.27 4.78 19.41
N ALA A 128 28.94 4.88 19.25
CA ALA A 128 28.05 5.36 20.30
C ALA A 128 27.95 4.37 21.47
N PHE A 129 27.96 3.05 21.21
CA PHE A 129 28.04 2.04 22.28
C PHE A 129 29.34 2.17 23.09
N VAL A 130 30.47 2.40 22.42
CA VAL A 130 31.77 2.64 23.08
C VAL A 130 31.74 3.93 23.90
N ALA A 131 31.08 4.98 23.40
CA ALA A 131 30.92 6.23 24.14
C ALA A 131 30.05 6.05 25.40
N ALA A 132 28.93 5.31 25.30
CA ALA A 132 28.08 5.00 26.45
C ALA A 132 28.85 4.21 27.53
N ASP A 133 29.57 3.17 27.13
CA ASP A 133 30.42 2.36 28.02
C ASP A 133 31.52 3.20 28.70
N ALA A 134 32.10 4.17 27.98
CA ALA A 134 33.11 5.08 28.53
C ALA A 134 32.57 6.06 29.58
N GLU A 135 31.27 6.41 29.51
CA GLU A 135 30.56 7.15 30.55
C GLU A 135 30.10 6.25 31.71
N GLY A 136 30.37 4.94 31.63
CA GLY A 136 30.01 3.94 32.63
C GLY A 136 28.63 3.33 32.45
N ALA A 137 27.88 3.70 31.42
CA ALA A 137 26.52 3.20 31.17
C ALA A 137 26.52 1.88 30.40
N ILE A 138 25.43 1.11 30.55
CA ILE A 138 25.18 -0.12 29.81
C ILE A 138 24.37 0.22 28.55
N PRO A 139 24.87 -0.06 27.34
CA PRO A 139 24.10 0.18 26.12
C PRO A 139 23.01 -0.88 25.90
N THR A 140 21.84 -0.43 25.46
CA THR A 140 20.74 -1.27 24.98
C THR A 140 20.28 -0.78 23.60
N LEU A 141 19.93 -1.71 22.71
CA LEU A 141 19.56 -1.46 21.32
C LEU A 141 18.17 -2.05 21.04
N SER A 142 17.16 -1.20 20.87
CA SER A 142 15.87 -1.56 20.28
C SER A 142 15.98 -1.61 18.75
N ALA A 143 14.97 -2.19 18.09
CA ALA A 143 15.00 -2.31 16.64
C ALA A 143 13.65 -1.99 15.98
N HIS A 144 13.48 -0.73 15.58
CA HIS A 144 12.39 -0.29 14.72
C HIS A 144 12.75 -0.46 13.24
N MET A 145 12.67 -1.70 12.76
CA MET A 145 13.12 -2.09 11.42
C MET A 145 12.14 -1.67 10.32
N ARG A 146 12.66 -1.27 9.16
CA ARG A 146 11.87 -1.05 7.93
C ARG A 146 11.04 -2.28 7.54
N ASN A 147 9.95 -2.05 6.82
CA ASN A 147 9.22 -3.11 6.13
C ASN A 147 10.06 -3.58 4.93
N PHE A 148 10.43 -4.87 4.91
CA PHE A 148 11.32 -5.42 3.88
C PHE A 148 10.66 -5.69 2.52
N ILE A 149 9.32 -5.67 2.46
CA ILE A 149 8.57 -5.86 1.21
C ILE A 149 8.38 -4.51 0.51
N THR A 150 7.89 -3.52 1.25
CA THR A 150 7.51 -2.21 0.68
C THR A 150 8.64 -1.18 0.73
N GLY A 151 9.64 -1.38 1.60
CA GLY A 151 10.63 -0.35 1.95
C GLY A 151 10.12 0.72 2.91
N GLY A 152 8.87 0.62 3.38
CA GLY A 152 8.26 1.52 4.36
C GLY A 152 8.88 1.41 5.76
N ASN A 153 8.38 2.19 6.72
CA ASN A 153 8.87 2.13 8.10
C ASN A 153 8.26 0.93 8.88
N TYR A 154 8.60 0.81 10.16
CA TYR A 154 8.12 -0.24 11.06
C TYR A 154 6.58 -0.29 11.23
N ALA A 155 5.89 0.83 10.97
CA ALA A 155 4.43 0.95 11.08
C ALA A 155 3.69 0.64 9.76
N ASP A 156 4.42 0.43 8.66
CA ASP A 156 3.85 -0.11 7.44
C ASP A 156 3.62 -1.62 7.61
N LEU A 157 2.35 -1.99 7.81
CA LEU A 157 1.92 -3.36 8.12
C LEU A 157 1.75 -4.25 6.87
N THR A 158 2.02 -3.72 5.69
CA THR A 158 1.70 -4.37 4.41
C THR A 158 2.50 -5.64 4.19
N GLY A 159 1.82 -6.70 3.72
CA GLY A 159 2.46 -7.85 3.07
C GLY A 159 2.86 -9.02 3.97
N ARG A 160 2.47 -9.08 5.24
CA ARG A 160 2.86 -10.17 6.18
C ARG A 160 4.37 -10.43 6.19
N VAL A 161 5.12 -9.36 6.40
CA VAL A 161 6.58 -9.28 6.27
C VAL A 161 7.33 -10.49 6.85
N VAL A 162 6.96 -10.96 8.05
CA VAL A 162 7.66 -12.09 8.72
C VAL A 162 7.71 -13.35 7.84
N ALA A 163 6.61 -13.70 7.17
CA ALA A 163 6.56 -14.88 6.30
C ALA A 163 7.54 -14.77 5.12
N SER A 164 7.71 -13.57 4.55
CA SER A 164 8.64 -13.30 3.44
C SER A 164 10.11 -13.21 3.87
N ILE A 165 10.41 -12.87 5.13
CA ILE A 165 11.80 -12.76 5.61
C ILE A 165 12.31 -13.99 6.35
N LEU A 166 11.46 -14.95 6.71
CA LEU A 166 11.87 -16.24 7.27
C LEU A 166 12.65 -17.10 6.24
N PRO A 167 13.41 -18.12 6.68
CA PRO A 167 14.16 -19.00 5.78
C PRO A 167 13.30 -19.64 4.68
N GLY A 168 13.58 -19.28 3.42
CA GLY A 168 12.82 -19.72 2.26
C GLY A 168 11.76 -18.74 1.76
N GLY A 169 11.53 -17.64 2.47
CA GLY A 169 10.81 -16.48 1.96
C GLY A 169 11.67 -15.69 0.96
N ASP A 170 11.00 -14.94 0.10
CA ASP A 170 11.58 -14.17 -1.01
C ASP A 170 12.40 -12.95 -0.58
N HIS A 171 12.10 -12.37 0.57
CA HIS A 171 12.81 -11.22 1.16
C HIS A 171 13.80 -11.60 2.27
N ASN A 172 14.07 -12.89 2.48
CA ASN A 172 15.04 -13.35 3.49
C ASN A 172 16.46 -12.78 3.26
N ALA A 173 16.86 -12.59 2.00
CA ALA A 173 18.15 -11.99 1.68
C ALA A 173 18.26 -10.52 2.14
N ASP A 174 17.20 -9.75 1.98
CA ASP A 174 17.15 -8.34 2.40
C ASP A 174 17.22 -8.21 3.91
N PHE A 175 16.52 -9.10 4.62
CA PHE A 175 16.58 -9.15 6.08
C PHE A 175 17.98 -9.53 6.58
N ARG A 176 18.63 -10.55 5.98
CA ARG A 176 20.03 -10.89 6.31
C ARG A 176 20.99 -9.73 6.08
N ALA A 177 20.82 -8.98 4.98
CA ALA A 177 21.64 -7.80 4.72
C ALA A 177 21.46 -6.72 5.80
N TYR A 178 20.26 -6.59 6.37
CA TYR A 178 20.03 -5.70 7.52
C TYR A 178 20.66 -6.22 8.81
N LEU A 179 20.55 -7.52 9.09
CA LEU A 179 21.22 -8.14 10.24
C LEU A 179 22.75 -8.02 10.16
N ASP A 180 23.32 -8.01 8.95
CA ASP A 180 24.74 -7.75 8.73
C ASP A 180 25.18 -6.36 9.22
N LEU A 181 24.31 -5.36 9.14
CA LEU A 181 24.57 -4.00 9.65
C LEU A 181 24.52 -3.97 11.18
N ILE A 182 23.60 -4.69 11.80
CA ILE A 182 23.56 -4.86 13.26
C ILE A 182 24.83 -5.59 13.74
N ALA A 183 25.22 -6.67 13.05
CA ALA A 183 26.45 -7.39 13.36
C ALA A 183 27.69 -6.51 13.19
N ARG A 184 27.71 -5.62 12.20
CA ARG A 184 28.77 -4.63 12.01
C ARG A 184 28.86 -3.67 13.20
N ALA A 185 27.74 -3.08 13.63
CA ALA A 185 27.70 -2.17 14.78
C ALA A 185 28.16 -2.86 16.07
N ALA A 186 27.65 -4.06 16.35
CA ALA A 186 28.00 -4.83 17.54
C ALA A 186 29.50 -5.21 17.57
N ASN A 187 30.05 -5.68 16.45
CA ASN A 187 31.48 -6.03 16.37
C ASN A 187 32.41 -4.79 16.34
N ALA A 188 31.92 -3.63 15.90
CA ALA A 188 32.67 -2.37 15.95
C ALA A 188 32.70 -1.74 17.35
N ALA A 189 31.86 -2.21 18.27
CA ALA A 189 31.81 -1.73 19.65
C ALA A 189 32.97 -2.28 20.50
N GLU A 190 34.20 -1.95 20.10
CA GLU A 190 35.45 -2.42 20.71
C GLU A 190 36.09 -1.31 21.56
N ARG A 191 36.39 -1.59 22.83
CA ARG A 191 37.13 -0.70 23.71
C ARG A 191 38.56 -0.53 23.20
N GLY A 192 39.26 0.51 23.68
CA GLY A 192 40.65 0.76 23.32
C GLY A 192 41.65 -0.35 23.69
N ASP A 193 41.26 -1.32 24.53
CA ASP A 193 42.06 -2.50 24.89
C ASP A 193 41.73 -3.76 24.07
N GLY A 194 40.76 -3.67 23.16
CA GLY A 194 40.32 -4.76 22.30
C GLY A 194 39.17 -5.61 22.85
N SER A 195 38.66 -5.32 24.05
CA SER A 195 37.47 -6.00 24.57
C SER A 195 36.20 -5.43 23.94
N LEU A 196 35.24 -6.30 23.62
CA LEU A 196 33.94 -5.86 23.10
C LEU A 196 33.05 -5.32 24.23
N VAL A 197 32.30 -4.27 23.93
CA VAL A 197 31.28 -3.69 24.80
C VAL A 197 30.03 -4.57 24.76
N PRO A 198 29.54 -5.09 25.91
CA PRO A 198 28.28 -5.82 25.96
C PRO A 198 27.08 -4.91 25.69
N ILE A 199 26.15 -5.36 24.85
CA ILE A 199 24.93 -4.63 24.46
C ILE A 199 23.71 -5.50 24.73
N ILE A 200 22.64 -4.92 25.28
CA ILE A 200 21.34 -5.60 25.37
C ILE A 200 20.58 -5.33 24.07
N PHE A 201 20.38 -6.34 23.22
CA PHE A 201 19.65 -6.21 21.96
C PHE A 201 18.21 -6.72 22.09
N ARG A 202 17.24 -5.89 21.69
CA ARG A 202 15.81 -6.11 21.89
C ARG A 202 15.04 -6.05 20.56
N PRO A 203 15.10 -7.11 19.73
CA PRO A 203 14.40 -7.14 18.45
C PRO A 203 12.90 -7.44 18.63
N PHE A 204 12.07 -6.93 17.70
CA PHE A 204 10.64 -7.25 17.58
C PHE A 204 9.82 -7.07 18.89
N HIS A 205 10.09 -6.01 19.62
CA HIS A 205 9.36 -5.62 20.84
C HIS A 205 7.90 -5.25 20.58
N GLU A 206 7.08 -5.25 21.63
CA GLU A 206 5.63 -4.93 21.59
C GLU A 206 4.82 -5.79 20.60
N ASN A 207 5.24 -7.03 20.41
CA ASN A 207 4.69 -7.91 19.38
C ASN A 207 3.25 -8.39 19.65
N THR A 208 2.77 -8.24 20.89
CA THR A 208 1.37 -8.50 21.26
C THR A 208 0.43 -7.41 20.75
N GLY A 209 0.96 -6.24 20.37
CA GLY A 209 0.23 -5.17 19.69
C GLY A 209 0.07 -5.40 18.19
N SER A 210 -0.41 -4.38 17.48
CA SER A 210 -0.68 -4.46 16.03
C SER A 210 -0.30 -3.18 15.27
N TRP A 211 0.63 -2.39 15.82
CA TRP A 211 1.16 -1.17 15.20
C TRP A 211 2.53 -1.39 14.54
N PHE A 212 3.13 -2.56 14.71
CA PHE A 212 4.33 -2.97 13.99
C PHE A 212 4.04 -4.14 13.05
N TRP A 213 4.77 -4.23 11.94
CA TRP A 213 4.57 -5.31 10.97
C TRP A 213 4.87 -6.71 11.53
N TRP A 214 5.65 -6.81 12.62
CA TRP A 214 5.88 -8.07 13.36
C TRP A 214 4.84 -8.34 14.45
N GLY A 215 3.86 -7.44 14.62
CA GLY A 215 2.79 -7.56 15.61
C GLY A 215 1.81 -8.69 15.31
N ALA A 216 1.03 -9.06 16.33
CA ALA A 216 0.14 -10.22 16.35
C ALA A 216 -0.98 -10.22 15.29
N ALA A 217 -1.26 -9.08 14.64
CA ALA A 217 -2.19 -9.00 13.52
C ALA A 217 -1.62 -9.45 12.18
N ASN A 218 -0.30 -9.45 12.05
CA ASN A 218 0.39 -9.74 10.78
C ASN A 218 1.27 -11.00 10.87
N THR A 219 1.54 -11.45 12.09
CA THR A 219 2.52 -12.50 12.41
C THR A 219 1.90 -13.50 13.39
N THR A 220 1.94 -14.78 13.05
CA THR A 220 1.47 -15.82 13.98
C THR A 220 2.44 -16.00 15.14
N ALA A 221 1.99 -16.55 16.27
CA ALA A 221 2.87 -16.80 17.41
C ALA A 221 4.06 -17.72 17.05
N GLY A 222 3.86 -18.68 16.13
CA GLY A 222 4.95 -19.54 15.65
C GLY A 222 5.92 -18.81 14.73
N GLU A 223 5.42 -17.97 13.83
CA GLU A 223 6.25 -17.12 12.97
C GLU A 223 7.10 -16.14 13.80
N TYR A 224 6.50 -15.50 14.81
CA TYR A 224 7.22 -14.61 15.73
C TYR A 224 8.35 -15.34 16.45
N LYS A 225 8.07 -16.53 16.99
CA LYS A 225 9.09 -17.36 17.64
C LYS A 225 10.23 -17.67 16.68
N GLU A 226 9.93 -18.10 15.46
CA GLU A 226 10.96 -18.45 14.48
C GLU A 226 11.75 -17.23 13.98
N ILE A 227 11.15 -16.05 13.79
CA ILE A 227 11.91 -14.88 13.33
C ILE A 227 12.84 -14.34 14.41
N PHE A 228 12.42 -14.39 15.68
CA PHE A 228 13.29 -14.07 16.81
C PHE A 228 14.47 -15.05 16.88
N ARG A 229 14.19 -16.36 16.82
CA ARG A 229 15.21 -17.42 16.82
C ARG A 229 16.19 -17.26 15.67
N TYR A 230 15.69 -17.05 14.47
CA TYR A 230 16.48 -16.86 13.26
C TYR A 230 17.39 -15.64 13.37
N THR A 231 16.91 -14.55 13.97
CA THR A 231 17.72 -13.35 14.23
C THR A 231 18.88 -13.63 15.16
N VAL A 232 18.63 -14.32 16.29
CA VAL A 232 19.69 -14.71 17.22
C VAL A 232 20.69 -15.66 16.57
N GLU A 233 20.22 -16.70 15.87
CA GLU A 233 21.08 -17.66 15.16
C GLU A 233 21.93 -17.00 14.10
N TYR A 234 21.36 -16.10 13.31
CA TYR A 234 22.10 -15.41 12.27
C TYR A 234 23.20 -14.55 12.88
N LEU A 235 22.89 -13.72 13.88
CA LEU A 235 23.88 -12.86 14.55
C LEU A 235 24.94 -13.68 15.29
N ARG A 236 24.52 -14.67 16.10
CA ARG A 236 25.40 -15.48 16.94
C ARG A 236 26.21 -16.49 16.13
N ASP A 237 25.56 -17.30 15.31
CA ASP A 237 26.18 -18.49 14.70
C ASP A 237 26.75 -18.20 13.31
N VAL A 238 26.09 -17.35 12.52
CA VAL A 238 26.54 -17.02 11.15
C VAL A 238 27.49 -15.83 11.14
N LYS A 239 27.18 -14.78 11.91
CA LYS A 239 27.98 -13.54 11.97
C LYS A 239 28.99 -13.51 13.12
N GLY A 240 28.94 -14.47 14.04
CA GLY A 240 29.90 -14.60 15.14
C GLY A 240 29.85 -13.44 16.13
N VAL A 241 28.68 -12.84 16.34
CA VAL A 241 28.49 -11.74 17.29
C VAL A 241 28.35 -12.33 18.70
N HIS A 242 29.29 -11.98 19.58
CA HIS A 242 29.40 -12.57 20.93
C HIS A 242 29.28 -11.56 22.08
N ASN A 243 28.85 -10.33 21.79
CA ASN A 243 28.68 -9.26 22.78
C ASN A 243 27.23 -8.78 22.93
N LEU A 244 26.26 -9.64 22.58
CA LEU A 244 24.83 -9.34 22.74
C LEU A 244 24.21 -10.16 23.88
N LEU A 245 23.34 -9.53 24.66
CA LEU A 245 22.29 -10.18 25.45
C LEU A 245 20.95 -9.94 24.75
N TYR A 246 20.12 -10.96 24.60
CA TYR A 246 18.86 -10.86 23.85
C TYR A 246 17.66 -10.63 24.77
N ALA A 247 16.93 -9.54 24.53
CA ALA A 247 15.74 -9.17 25.30
C ALA A 247 14.45 -9.44 24.52
N PHE A 248 13.47 -10.04 25.18
CA PHE A 248 12.11 -10.27 24.67
C PHE A 248 11.13 -9.46 25.52
N SER A 249 10.44 -8.49 24.91
CA SER A 249 9.52 -7.59 25.62
C SER A 249 8.18 -7.43 24.87
N PRO A 250 7.19 -8.29 25.17
CA PRO A 250 5.83 -8.03 24.72
C PRO A 250 5.23 -6.87 25.52
N ASN A 251 4.13 -6.29 25.03
CA ASN A 251 3.51 -5.10 25.60
C ASN A 251 2.08 -5.33 26.12
N GLY A 252 1.57 -4.38 26.90
CA GLY A 252 0.17 -4.33 27.33
C GLY A 252 -0.06 -4.94 28.72
N THR A 253 -1.31 -5.03 29.15
CA THR A 253 -1.66 -5.58 30.47
C THR A 253 -1.85 -7.09 30.39
N PHE A 254 -1.03 -7.85 31.11
CA PHE A 254 -1.16 -9.31 31.22
C PHE A 254 -2.00 -9.74 32.42
N ASP A 255 -2.18 -8.85 33.40
CA ASP A 255 -2.79 -9.17 34.69
C ASP A 255 -2.11 -10.37 35.38
N GLY A 256 -0.79 -10.46 35.21
CA GLY A 256 -0.02 -11.60 35.71
C GLY A 256 -0.31 -12.94 35.04
N ASP A 257 -0.99 -12.97 33.88
CA ASP A 257 -1.16 -14.18 33.06
C ASP A 257 0.15 -14.56 32.35
N ALA A 258 0.90 -15.43 33.00
CA ALA A 258 2.16 -15.97 32.48
C ALA A 258 1.99 -16.73 31.16
N ALA A 259 0.85 -17.39 30.92
CA ALA A 259 0.65 -18.14 29.68
C ALA A 259 0.50 -17.20 28.49
N ARG A 260 -0.22 -16.08 28.67
CA ARG A 260 -0.35 -15.03 27.66
C ARG A 260 0.98 -14.35 27.37
N TYR A 261 1.76 -14.02 28.41
CA TYR A 261 3.11 -13.48 28.22
C TYR A 261 4.02 -14.44 27.43
N LEU A 262 3.92 -15.74 27.70
CA LEU A 262 4.74 -16.77 27.05
C LEU A 262 4.22 -17.23 25.68
N GLU A 263 3.07 -16.74 25.22
CA GLU A 263 2.45 -17.17 23.95
C GLU A 263 3.41 -17.03 22.78
N THR A 264 4.17 -15.94 22.73
CA THR A 264 5.17 -15.65 21.70
C THR A 264 6.62 -15.82 22.18
N TYR A 265 6.83 -16.40 23.37
CA TYR A 265 8.17 -16.55 23.94
C TYR A 265 9.06 -17.44 23.05
N PRO A 266 10.21 -16.95 22.56
CA PRO A 266 11.11 -17.70 21.69
C PRO A 266 11.73 -18.93 22.38
N GLY A 267 11.78 -18.98 23.71
CA GLY A 267 12.35 -20.07 24.49
C GLY A 267 13.70 -19.74 25.13
N ASP A 268 14.06 -20.51 26.15
CA ASP A 268 15.21 -20.27 27.03
C ASP A 268 16.58 -20.16 26.32
N ALA A 269 16.74 -20.81 25.18
CA ALA A 269 17.97 -20.81 24.41
C ALA A 269 18.22 -19.51 23.63
N TRP A 270 17.24 -18.61 23.59
CA TRP A 270 17.24 -17.42 22.73
C TRP A 270 17.06 -16.12 23.48
N VAL A 271 16.66 -16.16 24.76
CA VAL A 271 16.32 -14.97 25.53
C VAL A 271 17.13 -14.94 26.83
N ASP A 272 17.79 -13.81 27.07
CA ASP A 272 18.55 -13.51 28.28
C ASP A 272 17.74 -12.64 29.26
N VAL A 273 16.95 -11.70 28.71
CA VAL A 273 16.17 -10.71 29.45
C VAL A 273 14.68 -10.84 29.08
N LEU A 274 13.84 -11.11 30.07
CA LEU A 274 12.39 -11.03 29.95
C LEU A 274 11.97 -9.60 30.31
N GLY A 275 11.48 -8.87 29.32
CA GLY A 275 11.08 -7.48 29.40
C GLY A 275 9.56 -7.30 29.46
N TYR A 276 9.16 -6.06 29.67
CA TYR A 276 7.77 -5.65 29.72
C TYR A 276 7.72 -4.19 29.28
N ASP A 277 6.86 -3.88 28.31
CA ASP A 277 6.70 -2.52 27.78
C ASP A 277 5.29 -2.01 28.13
N SER A 278 5.20 -0.87 28.82
CA SER A 278 3.92 -0.32 29.28
C SER A 278 3.96 1.19 29.46
N TYR A 279 2.96 1.87 28.91
CA TYR A 279 2.81 3.32 28.97
C TYR A 279 1.44 3.70 29.55
N GLU A 280 1.43 4.73 30.41
CA GLU A 280 0.18 5.33 30.87
C GLU A 280 -0.36 6.27 29.77
N ASN A 281 -1.56 5.98 29.25
CA ASN A 281 -2.15 6.74 28.13
C ASN A 281 -3.34 7.63 28.50
N SER A 282 -4.11 7.27 29.55
CA SER A 282 -5.39 7.93 29.85
C SER A 282 -5.26 9.07 30.85
N ASN A 283 -5.66 10.29 30.47
CA ASN A 283 -5.60 11.48 31.33
C ASN A 283 -6.88 11.69 32.17
N ALA A 284 -7.80 10.72 32.14
CA ALA A 284 -9.06 10.77 32.89
C ALA A 284 -8.85 10.65 34.41
N PRO A 285 -8.03 9.73 34.93
CA PRO A 285 -7.70 9.69 36.35
C PRO A 285 -6.84 10.90 36.78
N GLU A 286 -6.93 11.32 38.04
CA GLU A 286 -6.11 12.43 38.56
C GLU A 286 -4.69 12.00 38.97
N ASN A 287 -4.45 10.69 39.15
CA ASN A 287 -3.18 10.08 39.51
C ASN A 287 -2.89 8.82 38.67
N SER A 288 -1.71 8.22 38.86
CA SER A 288 -1.26 7.04 38.10
C SER A 288 -1.50 5.70 38.84
N ASP A 289 -2.19 5.67 39.98
CA ASP A 289 -2.30 4.50 40.88
C ASP A 289 -2.76 3.21 40.18
N THR A 290 -3.81 3.30 39.35
CA THR A 290 -4.37 2.13 38.65
C THR A 290 -3.38 1.53 37.66
N TRP A 291 -2.70 2.40 36.89
CA TRP A 291 -1.69 1.95 35.95
C TRP A 291 -0.48 1.36 36.68
N ILE A 292 -0.01 2.01 37.75
CA ILE A 292 1.09 1.49 38.59
C ILE A 292 0.74 0.11 39.16
N ALA A 293 -0.48 -0.08 39.67
CA ALA A 293 -0.91 -1.39 40.20
C ALA A 293 -0.90 -2.49 39.11
N SER A 294 -1.31 -2.16 37.88
CA SER A 294 -1.23 -3.07 36.74
C SER A 294 0.21 -3.39 36.38
N ALA A 295 1.07 -2.38 36.25
CA ALA A 295 2.48 -2.56 35.91
C ALA A 295 3.20 -3.41 36.98
N VAL A 296 2.95 -3.14 38.28
CA VAL A 296 3.51 -3.93 39.39
C VAL A 296 3.08 -5.39 39.32
N THR A 297 1.83 -5.66 38.98
CA THR A 297 1.31 -7.04 38.84
C THR A 297 2.02 -7.79 37.72
N ASP A 298 2.18 -7.15 36.55
CA ASP A 298 2.84 -7.77 35.40
C ASP A 298 4.35 -7.92 35.62
N LEU A 299 5.02 -6.92 36.19
CA LEU A 299 6.45 -7.02 36.53
C LEU A 299 6.70 -8.12 37.57
N ALA A 300 5.81 -8.32 38.54
CA ALA A 300 5.91 -9.42 39.48
C ALA A 300 5.83 -10.80 38.79
N MET A 301 4.94 -10.94 37.79
CA MET A 301 4.86 -12.13 36.94
C MET A 301 6.15 -12.33 36.12
N VAL A 302 6.62 -11.28 35.43
CA VAL A 302 7.85 -11.33 34.62
C VAL A 302 9.07 -11.70 35.48
N THR A 303 9.17 -11.17 36.70
CA THR A 303 10.22 -11.56 37.66
C THR A 303 10.13 -13.03 38.05
N ASP A 304 8.94 -13.56 38.34
CA ASP A 304 8.78 -14.99 38.67
C ASP A 304 9.17 -15.88 37.49
N LEU A 305 8.78 -15.52 36.28
CA LEU A 305 9.18 -16.20 35.05
C LEU A 305 10.70 -16.16 34.86
N ALA A 306 11.30 -14.97 34.93
CA ALA A 306 12.75 -14.83 34.80
C ALA A 306 13.48 -15.68 35.84
N ALA A 307 13.04 -15.69 37.10
CA ALA A 307 13.61 -16.53 38.13
C ALA A 307 13.47 -18.03 37.85
N ALA A 308 12.30 -18.48 37.36
CA ALA A 308 12.04 -19.88 37.02
C ALA A 308 12.92 -20.38 35.86
N HIS A 309 13.23 -19.50 34.90
CA HIS A 309 14.03 -19.79 33.72
C HIS A 309 15.53 -19.43 33.88
N GLY A 310 15.94 -18.93 35.05
CA GLY A 310 17.32 -18.51 35.32
C GLY A 310 17.78 -17.28 34.53
N LYS A 311 16.84 -16.40 34.16
CA LYS A 311 17.00 -15.21 33.32
C LYS A 311 16.88 -13.91 34.12
N ILE A 312 17.01 -12.78 33.43
CA ILE A 312 16.88 -11.42 33.98
C ILE A 312 15.46 -10.91 33.70
N SER A 313 14.87 -10.16 34.65
CA SER A 313 13.63 -9.40 34.44
C SER A 313 13.92 -7.91 34.34
N ALA A 314 13.20 -7.19 33.47
CA ALA A 314 13.36 -5.75 33.29
C ALA A 314 12.03 -5.07 32.93
N PHE A 315 11.89 -3.79 33.29
CA PHE A 315 10.85 -2.91 32.74
C PHE A 315 11.45 -2.22 31.51
N THR A 316 11.47 -2.94 30.40
CA THR A 316 12.24 -2.58 29.19
C THR A 316 11.80 -1.27 28.56
N GLU A 317 10.54 -0.88 28.72
CA GLU A 317 10.04 0.46 28.43
C GLU A 317 8.94 0.87 29.41
N PHE A 318 9.04 2.07 29.98
CA PHE A 318 7.98 2.70 30.75
C PHE A 318 7.84 4.19 30.40
N GLY A 319 6.64 4.75 30.58
CA GLY A 319 6.46 6.18 30.35
C GLY A 319 5.01 6.61 30.30
N ARG A 320 4.79 7.82 29.78
CA ARG A 320 3.46 8.39 29.54
C ARG A 320 3.31 8.78 28.08
N ASN A 321 2.23 8.33 27.46
CA ASN A 321 1.92 8.55 26.05
C ASN A 321 0.48 9.10 25.88
N GLY A 322 0.08 9.40 24.65
CA GLY A 322 -1.27 9.91 24.34
C GLY A 322 -1.65 11.15 25.13
N ASP A 323 -2.85 11.17 25.70
CA ASP A 323 -3.35 12.30 26.51
C ASP A 323 -2.55 12.53 27.81
N ARG A 324 -1.78 11.52 28.25
CA ARG A 324 -0.94 11.56 29.46
C ARG A 324 0.49 11.99 29.22
N THR A 325 0.91 12.12 27.96
CA THR A 325 2.27 12.55 27.62
C THR A 325 2.68 13.77 28.44
N ILE A 326 3.92 13.80 28.93
CA ILE A 326 4.38 14.93 29.76
C ILE A 326 4.41 16.18 28.87
N GLY A 327 3.42 17.06 29.07
CA GLY A 327 3.34 18.33 28.39
C GLY A 327 4.33 19.33 28.99
N PRO A 328 4.64 20.45 28.32
CA PRO A 328 5.55 21.47 28.85
C PRO A 328 5.11 22.10 30.19
N SER A 329 3.81 22.05 30.51
CA SER A 329 3.21 22.52 31.77
C SER A 329 1.75 22.04 31.87
N GLY A 330 1.15 22.10 33.07
CA GLY A 330 -0.26 21.75 33.29
C GLY A 330 -0.52 20.25 33.40
N ASN A 331 0.53 19.47 33.68
CA ASN A 331 0.49 18.03 33.85
C ASN A 331 -0.32 17.64 35.09
N LYS A 332 -1.11 16.58 34.93
CA LYS A 332 -1.71 15.88 36.06
C LYS A 332 -0.68 14.93 36.70
N SER A 333 -0.84 14.68 38.00
CA SER A 333 0.03 13.76 38.76
C SER A 333 1.51 14.12 38.67
N LEU A 334 1.90 15.19 39.37
CA LEU A 334 3.26 15.73 39.37
C LEU A 334 4.31 14.82 40.02
N ASN A 335 3.88 13.79 40.77
CA ASN A 335 4.74 12.86 41.52
C ASN A 335 4.92 11.49 40.81
N TYR A 336 4.87 11.47 39.47
CA TYR A 336 4.83 10.25 38.68
C TYR A 336 5.95 9.26 38.98
N PHE A 337 7.20 9.73 39.00
CA PHE A 337 8.38 8.88 39.13
C PHE A 337 8.48 8.32 40.54
N THR A 338 8.24 9.15 41.57
CA THR A 338 8.27 8.70 42.96
C THR A 338 7.10 7.77 43.29
N ASP A 339 5.90 8.02 42.76
CA ASP A 339 4.73 7.13 42.94
C ASP A 339 4.97 5.76 42.27
N LEU A 340 5.53 5.73 41.05
CA LEU A 340 5.90 4.49 40.37
C LEU A 340 6.96 3.71 41.16
N LEU A 341 8.01 4.38 41.62
CA LEU A 341 9.05 3.75 42.44
C LEU A 341 8.48 3.21 43.76
N ALA A 342 7.57 3.94 44.40
CA ALA A 342 6.90 3.49 45.61
C ALA A 342 6.05 2.23 45.38
N GLY A 343 5.29 2.19 44.27
CA GLY A 343 4.54 1.00 43.86
C GLY A 343 5.45 -0.20 43.60
N LEU A 344 6.52 0.01 42.83
CA LEU A 344 7.51 -1.02 42.49
C LEU A 344 8.17 -1.60 43.75
N THR A 345 8.64 -0.74 44.66
CA THR A 345 9.38 -1.14 45.86
C THR A 345 8.50 -1.74 46.97
N ALA A 346 7.20 -1.46 46.94
CA ALA A 346 6.22 -2.04 47.87
C ALA A 346 5.95 -3.53 47.59
N ASP A 347 6.09 -3.99 46.34
CA ASP A 347 5.95 -5.40 45.99
C ASP A 347 7.29 -6.15 46.07
N ALA A 348 7.27 -7.34 46.68
CA ALA A 348 8.49 -8.11 46.92
C ALA A 348 9.09 -8.76 45.66
N LYS A 349 8.30 -8.89 44.59
CA LYS A 349 8.70 -9.47 43.30
C LYS A 349 8.99 -8.36 42.31
N ALA A 350 8.07 -7.44 42.08
CA ALA A 350 8.22 -6.39 41.07
C ALA A 350 9.48 -5.54 41.31
N LYS A 351 9.83 -5.27 42.58
CA LYS A 351 11.08 -4.57 42.92
C LYS A 351 12.35 -5.24 42.39
N ARG A 352 12.29 -6.49 41.96
CA ARG A 352 13.45 -7.27 41.53
C ARG A 352 13.74 -7.14 40.04
N VAL A 353 13.07 -6.26 39.31
CA VAL A 353 13.52 -5.91 37.96
C VAL A 353 14.91 -5.28 38.00
N ALA A 354 15.77 -5.65 37.04
CA ALA A 354 17.16 -5.23 37.01
C ALA A 354 17.31 -3.77 36.57
N PHE A 355 16.54 -3.36 35.55
CA PHE A 355 16.52 -2.00 35.05
C PHE A 355 15.11 -1.59 34.62
N MET A 356 14.90 -0.28 34.52
CA MET A 356 13.70 0.33 33.94
C MET A 356 14.12 1.47 33.02
N LEU A 357 13.67 1.46 31.77
CA LEU A 357 14.07 2.45 30.76
C LEU A 357 12.88 3.28 30.30
N THR A 358 13.02 4.61 30.31
CA THR A 358 12.04 5.54 29.73
C THR A 358 12.47 6.00 28.34
N TRP A 359 11.54 6.57 27.57
CA TRP A 359 11.77 6.90 26.16
C TRP A 359 12.52 8.22 25.92
N ALA A 360 12.69 8.55 24.63
CA ALA A 360 13.55 9.62 24.16
C ALA A 360 12.89 11.01 24.24
N ASN A 361 13.67 12.00 24.65
CA ASN A 361 13.25 13.40 24.72
C ASN A 361 13.37 14.10 23.35
N PHE A 362 12.57 13.68 22.36
CA PHE A 362 12.60 14.24 21.00
C PHE A 362 12.14 15.71 20.92
N GLY A 363 11.27 16.16 21.84
CA GLY A 363 10.67 17.50 21.82
C GLY A 363 9.23 17.50 21.28
N GLY A 364 8.67 18.70 21.03
CA GLY A 364 7.35 18.83 20.38
C GLY A 364 6.14 18.25 21.15
N GLY A 365 6.29 18.00 22.45
CA GLY A 365 5.26 17.32 23.26
C GLY A 365 5.56 15.86 23.57
N GLN A 366 6.70 15.31 23.14
CA GLN A 366 7.23 14.00 23.55
C GLN A 366 8.35 14.18 24.58
N ILE A 367 7.96 14.41 25.83
CA ILE A 367 8.86 14.52 26.98
C ILE A 367 8.66 13.28 27.85
N TYR A 368 9.75 12.60 28.17
CA TYR A 368 9.77 11.39 29.02
C TYR A 368 10.66 11.56 30.25
N VAL A 369 11.63 12.47 30.20
CA VAL A 369 12.34 12.99 31.37
C VAL A 369 12.09 14.50 31.47
N PRO A 370 11.53 15.01 32.57
CA PRO A 370 11.22 16.43 32.70
C PRO A 370 12.52 17.26 32.74
N PRO A 371 12.68 18.28 31.88
CA PRO A 371 13.90 19.10 31.87
C PRO A 371 13.97 20.03 33.09
N VAL A 372 15.15 20.62 33.34
CA VAL A 372 15.34 21.61 34.41
C VAL A 372 14.32 22.75 34.33
N GLY A 373 13.66 23.04 35.45
CA GLY A 373 12.64 24.08 35.54
C GLY A 373 11.23 23.63 35.16
N HIS A 374 11.05 22.41 34.66
CA HIS A 374 9.74 21.78 34.49
C HIS A 374 9.07 21.50 35.84
N GLU A 375 7.73 21.53 35.89
CA GLU A 375 6.97 21.35 37.14
C GLU A 375 7.11 19.96 37.78
N MET A 376 7.50 18.96 37.00
CA MET A 376 7.82 17.59 37.45
C MET A 376 9.32 17.36 37.66
N ALA A 377 10.18 18.36 37.43
CA ALA A 377 11.64 18.18 37.56
C ALA A 377 12.06 17.83 39.00
N GLN A 378 11.35 18.36 40.00
CA GLN A 378 11.62 18.03 41.41
C GLN A 378 11.25 16.58 41.73
N ASP A 379 10.14 16.05 41.19
CA ASP A 379 9.77 14.64 41.38
C ASP A 379 10.81 13.70 40.77
N PHE A 380 11.34 14.02 39.59
CA PHE A 380 12.41 13.24 39.00
C PHE A 380 13.73 13.35 39.79
N ALA A 381 14.05 14.52 40.35
CA ALA A 381 15.18 14.67 41.26
C ALA A 381 15.00 13.87 42.56
N ASP A 382 13.79 13.85 43.12
CA ASP A 382 13.45 13.05 44.31
C ASP A 382 13.51 11.54 44.01
N TYR A 383 13.13 11.12 42.79
CA TYR A 383 13.32 9.75 42.29
C TYR A 383 14.80 9.37 42.23
N TYR A 384 15.65 10.25 41.69
CA TYR A 384 17.11 10.06 41.66
C TYR A 384 17.73 9.99 43.07
N ASP A 385 17.26 10.82 44.01
CA ASP A 385 17.77 10.83 45.39
C ASP A 385 17.36 9.56 46.19
N ASP A 386 16.42 8.74 45.69
CA ASP A 386 16.05 7.48 46.33
C ASP A 386 17.15 6.42 46.13
N PRO A 387 17.67 5.82 47.23
CA PRO A 387 18.80 4.88 47.17
C PRO A 387 18.47 3.55 46.46
N TYR A 388 17.22 3.31 46.07
CA TYR A 388 16.84 2.15 45.30
C TYR A 388 17.02 2.35 43.79
N THR A 389 17.12 3.58 43.31
CA THR A 389 17.45 3.86 41.91
C THR A 389 18.97 3.87 41.73
N VAL A 390 19.44 3.43 40.57
CA VAL A 390 20.88 3.34 40.26
C VAL A 390 21.16 4.06 38.96
N PHE A 391 22.04 5.05 39.00
CA PHE A 391 22.51 5.86 37.86
C PHE A 391 23.95 5.51 37.50
N ALA A 392 24.47 6.07 36.41
CA ALA A 392 25.74 5.64 35.80
C ALA A 392 26.92 5.71 36.78
N SER A 393 27.04 6.78 37.57
CA SER A 393 28.16 6.92 38.52
C SER A 393 28.12 5.96 39.70
N GLU A 394 26.96 5.31 39.93
CA GLU A 394 26.70 4.39 41.03
C GLU A 394 26.92 2.93 40.65
N LEU A 395 27.10 2.64 39.36
CA LEU A 395 27.42 1.30 38.88
C LEU A 395 28.77 0.83 39.47
N PRO A 396 28.84 -0.41 39.99
CA PRO A 396 30.09 -0.90 40.55
C PRO A 396 31.12 -1.13 39.44
N GLY A 397 32.39 -0.87 39.73
CA GLY A 397 33.47 -1.09 38.74
C GLY A 397 33.68 -2.54 38.29
N ASP A 398 32.93 -3.51 38.82
CA ASP A 398 32.99 -4.91 38.46
C ASP A 398 31.92 -5.38 37.47
N VAL A 399 31.02 -4.51 36.96
CA VAL A 399 29.93 -4.86 36.01
C VAL A 399 30.42 -5.73 34.84
N HIS A 400 31.61 -5.45 34.29
CA HIS A 400 32.19 -6.20 33.16
C HIS A 400 33.34 -7.14 33.53
N THR A 401 33.64 -7.36 34.82
CA THR A 401 34.80 -8.18 35.25
C THR A 401 34.47 -9.34 36.20
N ARG A 402 33.19 -9.64 36.44
CA ARG A 402 32.75 -10.81 37.20
C ARG A 402 33.13 -12.10 36.48
N THR A 403 33.57 -13.09 37.25
CA THR A 403 33.89 -14.40 36.72
C THR A 403 32.62 -15.24 36.56
N ALA A 404 32.14 -15.39 35.32
CA ALA A 404 30.96 -16.18 34.97
C ALA A 404 31.22 -17.13 33.80
N THR A 405 30.56 -18.30 33.82
CA THR A 405 30.61 -19.32 32.77
C THR A 405 29.23 -19.56 32.19
N ALA A 406 29.13 -19.80 30.88
CA ALA A 406 27.85 -20.16 30.27
C ALA A 406 27.45 -21.59 30.66
N ALA A 407 26.17 -21.80 30.93
CA ALA A 407 25.59 -23.14 30.98
C ALA A 407 25.74 -23.84 29.61
N ALA A 408 25.79 -25.17 29.60
CA ALA A 408 25.84 -25.92 28.35
C ALA A 408 24.54 -25.73 27.55
N ALA A 409 24.66 -25.64 26.22
CA ALA A 409 23.50 -25.61 25.34
C ALA A 409 22.72 -26.94 25.43
N GLU A 410 21.40 -26.86 25.56
CA GLU A 410 20.53 -28.03 25.53
C GLU A 410 20.26 -28.50 24.10
N LEU A 411 20.15 -29.82 23.92
CA LEU A 411 19.76 -30.42 22.65
C LEU A 411 18.29 -30.13 22.37
N GLY A 412 17.97 -29.67 21.17
CA GLY A 412 16.60 -29.36 20.75
C GLY A 412 16.38 -29.53 19.25
N ILE A 413 15.11 -29.59 18.86
CA ILE A 413 14.65 -29.65 17.47
C ILE A 413 13.45 -28.73 17.31
N ARG A 414 13.29 -28.12 16.14
CA ARG A 414 12.12 -27.34 15.79
C ARG A 414 11.86 -27.35 14.29
N ILE A 415 10.60 -27.10 13.92
CA ILE A 415 10.20 -26.88 12.53
C ILE A 415 10.24 -25.36 12.30
N VAL A 416 11.06 -24.93 11.35
CA VAL A 416 11.31 -23.53 11.01
C VAL A 416 10.31 -23.04 9.98
N THR A 417 10.13 -23.83 8.91
CA THR A 417 9.11 -23.58 7.89
C THR A 417 8.40 -24.87 7.53
N PRO A 418 7.06 -24.87 7.38
CA PRO A 418 6.16 -23.80 7.81
C PRO A 418 6.11 -23.72 9.35
N ALA A 419 6.16 -22.49 9.88
CA ALA A 419 6.06 -22.26 11.31
C ALA A 419 4.64 -22.59 11.81
N SER A 420 4.49 -22.88 13.11
CA SER A 420 3.17 -23.24 13.65
C SER A 420 2.19 -22.07 13.55
N GLY A 421 0.97 -22.34 13.10
CA GLY A 421 -0.06 -21.35 12.79
C GLY A 421 0.05 -20.78 11.36
N SER A 422 1.13 -21.05 10.62
CA SER A 422 1.25 -20.57 9.25
C SER A 422 0.31 -21.30 8.29
N ARG A 423 0.03 -20.64 7.16
CA ARG A 423 -0.74 -21.18 6.04
C ARG A 423 0.19 -21.68 4.93
N VAL A 424 -0.11 -22.84 4.37
CA VAL A 424 0.57 -23.42 3.21
C VAL A 424 -0.42 -23.45 2.05
N ALA A 425 -0.40 -22.42 1.22
CA ALA A 425 -1.39 -22.24 0.15
C ALA A 425 -1.02 -22.94 -1.17
N THR A 426 0.25 -23.32 -1.35
CA THR A 426 0.75 -23.87 -2.62
C THR A 426 1.52 -25.16 -2.42
N SER A 427 1.59 -25.97 -3.47
CA SER A 427 2.28 -27.26 -3.53
C SER A 427 3.26 -27.28 -4.71
N PRO A 428 4.48 -27.85 -4.56
CA PRO A 428 5.03 -28.42 -3.34
C PRO A 428 5.48 -27.34 -2.33
N ALA A 429 5.33 -27.63 -1.04
CA ALA A 429 5.87 -26.83 0.05
C ALA A 429 7.26 -27.32 0.46
N THR A 430 8.02 -26.52 1.21
CA THR A 430 9.32 -26.96 1.78
C THR A 430 9.23 -26.99 3.30
N VAL A 431 9.48 -28.16 3.88
CA VAL A 431 9.62 -28.32 5.33
C VAL A 431 11.09 -28.15 5.70
N ARG A 432 11.40 -27.24 6.62
CA ARG A 432 12.75 -27.01 7.18
C ARG A 432 12.74 -27.25 8.67
N VAL A 433 13.74 -27.98 9.14
CA VAL A 433 13.94 -28.34 10.54
C VAL A 433 15.33 -27.89 10.97
N LYS A 434 15.42 -27.32 12.19
CA LYS A 434 16.69 -26.92 12.80
C LYS A 434 16.89 -27.69 14.09
N LEU A 435 18.12 -28.17 14.29
CA LEU A 435 18.57 -28.71 15.57
C LEU A 435 19.41 -27.66 16.30
N THR A 436 19.24 -27.61 17.62
CA THR A 436 20.01 -26.74 18.53
C THR A 436 20.88 -27.60 19.44
N GLY A 437 22.09 -27.13 19.77
CA GLY A 437 23.01 -27.83 20.66
C GLY A 437 23.63 -29.12 20.10
N ALA A 438 23.36 -29.47 18.84
CA ALA A 438 23.87 -30.66 18.17
C ALA A 438 24.86 -30.30 17.07
N ASP A 439 25.87 -31.15 16.85
CA ASP A 439 26.68 -31.15 15.63
C ASP A 439 25.87 -31.83 14.53
N ASP A 440 25.68 -31.18 13.37
CA ASP A 440 24.94 -31.74 12.24
C ASP A 440 25.52 -33.10 11.77
N SER A 441 26.82 -33.34 11.96
CA SER A 441 27.46 -34.62 11.64
C SER A 441 27.08 -35.76 12.60
N ALA A 442 26.50 -35.45 13.76
CA ALA A 442 26.01 -36.41 14.74
C ALA A 442 24.57 -36.88 14.47
N VAL A 443 23.87 -36.26 13.52
CA VAL A 443 22.51 -36.63 13.12
C VAL A 443 22.57 -37.85 12.21
N THR A 444 21.97 -38.96 12.66
CA THR A 444 21.96 -40.23 11.89
C THR A 444 20.69 -40.44 11.07
N ALA A 445 19.61 -39.77 11.44
CA ALA A 445 18.33 -39.79 10.74
C ALA A 445 17.54 -38.52 11.08
N ALA A 446 16.86 -37.95 10.09
CA ALA A 446 15.91 -36.86 10.26
C ALA A 446 14.74 -37.07 9.29
N SER A 447 13.52 -36.91 9.79
CA SER A 447 12.30 -37.06 8.98
C SER A 447 11.16 -36.24 9.56
N PHE A 448 10.09 -36.05 8.79
CA PHE A 448 8.82 -35.59 9.34
C PHE A 448 7.66 -36.48 8.88
N THR A 449 6.58 -36.47 9.65
CA THR A 449 5.30 -37.11 9.33
C THR A 449 4.19 -36.07 9.38
N VAL A 450 3.10 -36.34 8.67
CA VAL A 450 1.92 -35.47 8.65
C VAL A 450 0.75 -36.22 9.25
N ALA A 451 0.12 -35.64 10.26
CA ALA A 451 -1.15 -36.11 10.81
C ALA A 451 -2.29 -35.22 10.33
N GLY A 452 -3.40 -35.84 9.92
CA GLY A 452 -4.58 -35.14 9.38
C GLY A 452 -4.88 -35.46 7.92
N LEU A 453 -3.94 -36.10 7.20
CA LEU A 453 -4.10 -36.50 5.80
C LEU A 453 -4.23 -38.02 5.69
N ALA A 454 -5.20 -38.50 4.92
CA ALA A 454 -5.47 -39.93 4.79
C ALA A 454 -4.40 -40.67 3.96
N ASP A 455 -3.86 -40.00 2.94
CA ASP A 455 -2.95 -40.59 1.96
C ASP A 455 -1.46 -40.31 2.25
N ASP A 456 -1.15 -39.35 3.14
CA ASP A 456 0.22 -39.01 3.56
C ASP A 456 0.60 -39.69 4.89
N THR A 457 0.89 -41.00 4.82
CA THR A 457 1.17 -41.84 6.00
C THR A 457 2.63 -42.24 6.15
N ALA A 458 3.47 -41.94 5.16
CA ALA A 458 4.88 -42.33 5.16
C ALA A 458 5.78 -41.19 5.69
N PRO A 459 6.84 -41.49 6.46
CA PRO A 459 7.80 -40.46 6.86
C PRO A 459 8.54 -39.88 5.64
N HIS A 460 8.58 -38.55 5.57
CA HIS A 460 9.36 -37.78 4.62
C HIS A 460 10.78 -37.61 5.14
N THR A 461 11.78 -38.11 4.41
CA THR A 461 13.19 -38.01 4.85
C THR A 461 13.72 -36.60 4.63
N LEU A 462 14.33 -36.02 5.65
CA LEU A 462 14.97 -34.70 5.61
C LEU A 462 16.46 -34.85 5.30
N ALA A 463 17.02 -33.88 4.55
CA ALA A 463 18.45 -33.79 4.26
C ALA A 463 18.99 -32.41 4.61
N LEU A 464 20.23 -32.34 5.09
CA LEU A 464 20.89 -31.07 5.36
C LEU A 464 21.10 -30.29 4.06
N ASP A 465 20.58 -29.08 3.99
CA ASP A 465 20.70 -28.17 2.86
C ASP A 465 21.87 -27.17 3.01
N GLY A 466 22.07 -26.36 1.96
CA GLY A 466 23.15 -25.38 1.91
C GLY A 466 23.02 -24.21 2.89
N ASP A 467 21.84 -24.00 3.46
CA ASP A 467 21.56 -22.97 4.46
C ASP A 467 21.64 -23.52 5.90
N GLY A 468 22.00 -24.79 6.06
CA GLY A 468 22.18 -25.44 7.36
C GLY A 468 20.86 -25.85 8.02
N TYR A 469 19.82 -26.13 7.23
CA TYR A 469 18.56 -26.71 7.70
C TYR A 469 18.39 -28.14 7.19
N TRP A 470 17.75 -28.98 7.98
CA TRP A 470 17.31 -30.30 7.53
C TRP A 470 15.98 -30.12 6.80
N SER A 471 15.98 -30.28 5.48
CA SER A 471 14.85 -29.93 4.64
C SER A 471 14.40 -31.03 3.69
N ALA A 472 13.13 -30.95 3.29
CA ALA A 472 12.54 -31.78 2.25
C ALA A 472 11.37 -31.05 1.56
N SER A 473 11.16 -31.41 0.29
CA SER A 473 9.99 -31.01 -0.49
C SER A 473 8.80 -31.86 -0.06
N TRP A 474 7.67 -31.21 0.21
CA TRP A 474 6.42 -31.81 0.61
C TRP A 474 5.39 -31.58 -0.49
N ALA A 475 5.10 -32.62 -1.27
CA ALA A 475 4.07 -32.59 -2.29
C ALA A 475 2.70 -32.85 -1.63
N ILE A 476 1.87 -31.83 -1.61
CA ILE A 476 0.51 -31.86 -1.06
C ILE A 476 -0.45 -32.10 -2.23
N ALA A 477 -1.39 -33.03 -2.07
CA ALA A 477 -2.43 -33.28 -3.07
C ALA A 477 -3.37 -32.07 -3.17
N GLU A 478 -3.87 -31.79 -4.38
CA GLU A 478 -4.77 -30.65 -4.60
C GLU A 478 -6.02 -30.71 -3.72
N ASP A 479 -6.59 -31.91 -3.55
CA ASP A 479 -7.75 -32.15 -2.68
C ASP A 479 -7.48 -31.90 -1.18
N ASP A 480 -6.22 -31.93 -0.74
CA ASP A 480 -5.82 -31.67 0.65
C ASP A 480 -5.62 -30.16 0.93
N LEU A 481 -5.58 -29.31 -0.11
CA LEU A 481 -5.50 -27.84 0.00
C LEU A 481 -6.89 -27.23 0.30
N ALA A 482 -7.57 -27.78 1.31
CA ALA A 482 -9.01 -27.55 1.57
C ALA A 482 -9.29 -26.64 2.79
N ASN A 483 -8.40 -25.71 3.11
CA ASN A 483 -8.45 -24.84 4.29
C ASN A 483 -8.57 -25.57 5.64
N ALA A 484 -7.89 -26.72 5.76
CA ALA A 484 -7.89 -27.55 6.98
C ALA A 484 -6.51 -27.58 7.65
N SER A 485 -6.48 -27.69 8.98
CA SER A 485 -5.23 -27.81 9.71
C SER A 485 -4.69 -29.23 9.71
N VAL A 486 -3.38 -29.36 9.56
CA VAL A 486 -2.63 -30.61 9.72
C VAL A 486 -1.50 -30.40 10.72
N THR A 487 -1.02 -31.49 11.32
CA THR A 487 0.12 -31.44 12.25
C THR A 487 1.33 -32.12 11.63
N LEU A 488 2.38 -31.34 11.41
CA LEU A 488 3.71 -31.82 11.07
C LEU A 488 4.41 -32.27 12.35
N THR A 489 4.98 -33.48 12.35
CA THR A 489 5.84 -33.97 13.44
C THR A 489 7.22 -34.31 12.88
N ALA A 490 8.21 -33.47 13.17
CA ALA A 490 9.60 -33.68 12.83
C ALA A 490 10.30 -34.53 13.90
N THR A 491 11.10 -35.50 13.48
CA THR A 491 11.89 -36.37 14.35
C THR A 491 13.33 -36.43 13.86
N ALA A 492 14.30 -36.28 14.75
CA ALA A 492 15.73 -36.45 14.46
C ALA A 492 16.42 -37.31 15.52
N THR A 493 17.32 -38.20 15.08
CA THR A 493 18.14 -39.04 15.95
C THR A 493 19.57 -38.49 16.01
N VAL A 494 19.98 -38.03 17.19
CA VAL A 494 21.32 -37.48 17.48
C VAL A 494 22.03 -38.39 18.47
N GLY A 495 23.00 -39.17 18.00
CA GLY A 495 23.67 -40.18 18.85
C GLY A 495 22.68 -41.22 19.41
N ALA A 496 22.40 -41.15 20.71
CA ALA A 496 21.44 -42.04 21.39
C ALA A 496 20.08 -41.36 21.68
N ASP A 497 19.97 -40.06 21.44
CA ASP A 497 18.80 -39.26 21.74
C ASP A 497 17.91 -39.15 20.50
N GLU A 498 16.59 -39.21 20.72
CA GLU A 498 15.57 -38.97 19.71
C GLU A 498 14.83 -37.68 20.10
N LEU A 499 14.83 -36.71 19.19
CA LEU A 499 14.21 -35.40 19.40
C LEU A 499 12.98 -35.29 18.51
N THR A 500 11.91 -34.69 19.02
CA THR A 500 10.67 -34.46 18.28
C THR A 500 10.17 -33.02 18.44
N ALA A 501 9.66 -32.45 17.35
CA ALA A 501 8.94 -31.17 17.36
C ALA A 501 7.68 -31.24 16.49
N THR A 502 6.68 -30.45 16.85
CA THR A 502 5.41 -30.35 16.13
C THR A 502 5.14 -28.94 15.63
N SER A 503 4.49 -28.84 14.47
CA SER A 503 3.97 -27.60 13.90
C SER A 503 2.58 -27.87 13.35
N THR A 504 1.59 -27.09 13.74
CA THR A 504 0.23 -27.18 13.17
C THR A 504 0.07 -26.09 12.12
N VAL A 505 -0.35 -26.44 10.92
CA VAL A 505 -0.44 -25.52 9.77
C VAL A 505 -1.73 -25.73 9.01
N THR A 506 -2.27 -24.65 8.43
CA THR A 506 -3.48 -24.70 7.61
C THR A 506 -3.13 -24.86 6.14
N LEU A 507 -3.73 -25.83 5.44
CA LEU A 507 -3.47 -26.12 4.03
C LEU A 507 -4.49 -25.44 3.12
N GLY A 508 -4.05 -24.88 1.99
CA GLY A 508 -4.90 -24.21 1.02
C GLY A 508 -5.02 -22.70 1.21
N ALA A 509 -5.61 -22.04 0.22
CA ALA A 509 -5.90 -20.61 0.28
C ALA A 509 -6.88 -20.29 1.42
N ALA A 510 -6.84 -19.05 1.92
CA ALA A 510 -7.91 -18.59 2.78
C ALA A 510 -9.21 -18.52 1.95
N PRO A 511 -10.38 -18.87 2.51
CA PRO A 511 -11.65 -18.75 1.80
C PRO A 511 -11.88 -17.31 1.36
N GLU A 512 -12.32 -17.14 0.12
CA GLU A 512 -12.75 -15.84 -0.39
C GLU A 512 -14.17 -15.57 0.13
N LEU A 513 -14.34 -14.48 0.86
CA LEU A 513 -15.65 -14.02 1.31
C LEU A 513 -16.28 -13.17 0.21
N ALA A 514 -17.60 -13.27 0.03
CA ALA A 514 -18.31 -12.45 -0.93
C ALA A 514 -18.13 -10.95 -0.60
N PRO A 515 -18.19 -10.04 -1.59
CA PRO A 515 -18.17 -8.60 -1.33
C PRO A 515 -19.22 -8.21 -0.27
N GLY A 516 -18.82 -7.35 0.67
CA GLY A 516 -19.64 -6.96 1.81
C GLY A 516 -19.69 -7.97 2.97
N VAL A 517 -19.19 -9.20 2.81
CA VAL A 517 -19.10 -10.17 3.92
C VAL A 517 -17.79 -9.97 4.67
N ILE A 518 -17.90 -9.57 5.94
CA ILE A 518 -16.75 -9.38 6.84
C ILE A 518 -16.27 -10.75 7.36
N ASP A 519 -17.22 -11.57 7.81
CA ASP A 519 -17.00 -12.97 8.21
C ASP A 519 -18.33 -13.71 8.43
N ASP A 520 -18.42 -14.91 7.88
CA ASP A 520 -19.53 -15.86 8.10
C ASP A 520 -19.10 -17.08 8.92
N PHE A 521 -17.82 -17.17 9.31
CA PHE A 521 -17.22 -18.25 10.09
C PHE A 521 -17.30 -19.68 9.52
N GLU A 522 -18.02 -19.92 8.42
CA GLU A 522 -18.18 -21.23 7.75
C GLU A 522 -16.90 -21.74 7.08
N GLY A 523 -15.95 -20.84 6.84
CA GLY A 523 -14.70 -21.16 6.17
C GLY A 523 -13.65 -21.80 7.08
N TYR A 524 -13.75 -21.66 8.40
CA TYR A 524 -12.68 -22.06 9.30
C TYR A 524 -12.78 -23.56 9.65
N GLY A 525 -11.86 -24.37 9.10
CA GLY A 525 -11.84 -25.80 9.41
C GLY A 525 -11.71 -26.15 10.90
N ASP A 526 -11.15 -25.25 11.72
CA ASP A 526 -11.04 -25.38 13.18
C ASP A 526 -10.77 -24.03 13.89
N ASP A 527 -10.77 -24.06 15.22
CA ASP A 527 -10.41 -22.94 16.10
C ASP A 527 -9.03 -22.32 15.81
N ALA A 528 -8.07 -23.10 15.32
CA ALA A 528 -6.72 -22.61 15.06
C ALA A 528 -6.70 -21.73 13.80
N ALA A 529 -7.46 -22.13 12.76
CA ALA A 529 -7.67 -21.32 11.58
C ALA A 529 -8.36 -19.99 11.92
N LEU A 530 -9.40 -20.01 12.77
CA LEU A 530 -10.08 -18.80 13.27
C LEU A 530 -9.09 -17.86 14.00
N ARG A 531 -8.34 -18.39 14.97
CA ARG A 531 -7.39 -17.61 15.78
C ARG A 531 -6.19 -17.09 14.99
N THR A 532 -5.99 -17.58 13.78
CA THR A 532 -4.97 -17.06 12.85
C THR A 532 -5.52 -15.89 12.02
N ALA A 533 -6.82 -15.86 11.75
CA ALA A 533 -7.47 -14.79 10.98
C ALA A 533 -7.76 -13.53 11.81
N TYR A 534 -7.74 -13.64 13.14
CA TYR A 534 -8.02 -12.56 14.06
C TYR A 534 -6.96 -12.42 15.16
N THR A 535 -6.83 -11.20 15.69
CA THR A 535 -5.98 -10.88 16.84
C THR A 535 -6.81 -10.68 18.10
N ALA A 536 -6.51 -11.47 19.14
CA ALA A 536 -7.07 -11.28 20.47
C ALA A 536 -6.55 -9.98 21.11
N GLN A 537 -7.45 -9.24 21.74
CA GLN A 537 -7.17 -7.98 22.43
C GLN A 537 -7.49 -8.13 23.92
N ASN A 538 -6.49 -7.86 24.76
CA ASN A 538 -6.59 -7.92 26.22
C ASN A 538 -7.13 -9.27 26.79
N THR A 539 -6.90 -10.37 26.07
CA THR A 539 -7.25 -11.74 26.48
C THR A 539 -6.35 -12.75 25.74
N SER A 540 -6.42 -14.02 26.12
CA SER A 540 -5.84 -15.12 25.35
C SER A 540 -6.70 -15.42 24.11
N SER A 541 -6.07 -15.80 23.00
CA SER A 541 -6.74 -16.29 21.79
C SER A 541 -7.68 -17.48 22.05
N SER A 542 -7.45 -18.25 23.13
CA SER A 542 -8.32 -19.34 23.58
C SER A 542 -9.73 -18.90 24.00
N ALA A 543 -9.96 -17.60 24.22
CA ALA A 543 -11.28 -17.02 24.47
C ALA A 543 -12.22 -17.10 23.27
N PHE A 544 -11.69 -17.38 22.07
CA PHE A 544 -12.43 -17.41 20.81
C PHE A 544 -12.42 -18.82 20.24
N SER A 545 -13.60 -19.36 19.90
CA SER A 545 -13.76 -20.71 19.36
C SER A 545 -14.95 -20.77 18.40
N LEU A 546 -14.96 -21.74 17.49
CA LEU A 546 -16.10 -22.02 16.63
C LEU A 546 -17.15 -22.86 17.37
N VAL A 547 -18.42 -22.57 17.15
CA VAL A 547 -19.55 -23.38 17.66
C VAL A 547 -20.63 -23.56 16.60
N ASP A 548 -21.31 -24.70 16.60
CA ASP A 548 -22.45 -24.91 15.70
C ASP A 548 -23.69 -24.17 16.23
N VAL A 549 -24.36 -23.42 15.35
CA VAL A 549 -25.68 -22.80 15.63
C VAL A 549 -26.81 -23.52 14.88
N VAL A 550 -28.06 -23.14 15.17
CA VAL A 550 -29.25 -23.85 14.67
C VAL A 550 -29.36 -23.74 13.15
N GLY A 551 -29.03 -24.82 12.45
CA GLY A 551 -28.93 -24.86 10.99
C GLY A 551 -27.72 -25.65 10.50
N GLY A 552 -26.72 -25.85 11.37
CA GLY A 552 -25.46 -26.51 11.04
C GLY A 552 -24.38 -25.55 10.55
N THR A 553 -24.60 -24.24 10.70
CA THR A 553 -23.65 -23.15 10.44
C THR A 553 -22.70 -22.97 11.64
N GLN A 554 -21.43 -22.65 11.39
CA GLN A 554 -20.42 -22.34 12.39
C GLN A 554 -20.45 -20.86 12.75
N ALA A 555 -20.37 -20.53 14.04
CA ALA A 555 -20.35 -19.17 14.54
C ALA A 555 -19.18 -18.92 15.49
N LEU A 556 -18.80 -17.66 15.67
CA LEU A 556 -17.83 -17.24 16.68
C LEU A 556 -18.44 -17.26 18.07
N LYS A 557 -17.93 -18.11 18.97
CA LYS A 557 -18.14 -17.99 20.41
C LYS A 557 -17.01 -17.21 21.06
N MET A 558 -17.37 -16.22 21.86
CA MET A 558 -16.47 -15.36 22.62
C MET A 558 -16.71 -15.54 24.13
N ASP A 559 -15.84 -16.31 24.78
CA ASP A 559 -15.81 -16.46 26.24
C ASP A 559 -15.08 -15.27 26.86
N TYR A 560 -15.68 -14.66 27.87
CA TYR A 560 -15.12 -13.45 28.47
C TYR A 560 -15.00 -13.49 29.99
N SER A 561 -13.96 -12.80 30.47
CA SER A 561 -13.77 -12.42 31.87
C SER A 561 -13.24 -10.98 31.91
N LEU A 562 -14.09 -10.06 32.36
CA LEU A 562 -13.84 -8.61 32.49
C LEU A 562 -13.38 -8.24 33.91
N ALA A 563 -13.11 -9.23 34.76
CA ALA A 563 -12.72 -9.02 36.14
C ALA A 563 -11.45 -8.14 36.27
N VAL A 564 -10.58 -8.18 35.26
CA VAL A 564 -9.36 -7.37 35.20
C VAL A 564 -9.14 -6.81 33.79
N GLY A 565 -8.62 -5.59 33.69
CA GLY A 565 -8.49 -4.83 32.45
C GLY A 565 -9.79 -4.17 31.95
N GLY A 566 -10.95 -4.67 32.36
CA GLY A 566 -12.25 -4.06 32.11
C GLY A 566 -12.75 -4.16 30.66
N TYR A 567 -11.99 -4.78 29.77
CA TYR A 567 -12.43 -5.12 28.41
C TYR A 567 -11.65 -6.30 27.82
N LEU A 568 -12.20 -6.93 26.78
CA LEU A 568 -11.45 -7.77 25.84
C LEU A 568 -12.08 -7.71 24.45
N GLY A 569 -11.36 -8.16 23.43
CA GLY A 569 -11.91 -8.15 22.07
C GLY A 569 -11.12 -8.98 21.08
N LEU A 570 -11.59 -8.93 19.84
CA LEU A 570 -11.06 -9.64 18.69
C LEU A 570 -11.04 -8.68 17.51
N THR A 571 -9.92 -8.61 16.78
CA THR A 571 -9.77 -7.66 15.66
C THR A 571 -9.23 -8.31 14.41
N LYS A 572 -9.68 -7.83 13.25
CA LYS A 572 -9.22 -8.20 11.91
C LYS A 572 -8.67 -6.95 11.22
N SER A 573 -7.46 -7.03 10.69
CA SER A 573 -6.85 -5.94 9.92
C SER A 573 -6.92 -6.25 8.44
N TYR A 574 -7.01 -5.20 7.61
CA TYR A 574 -7.06 -5.31 6.16
C TYR A 574 -5.85 -4.66 5.51
N SER A 575 -5.21 -5.38 4.59
CA SER A 575 -4.10 -4.89 3.76
C SER A 575 -4.16 -5.59 2.39
N PRO A 576 -4.52 -4.89 1.31
CA PRO A 576 -4.93 -3.48 1.25
C PRO A 576 -6.24 -3.22 2.03
N THR A 577 -6.53 -1.94 2.29
CA THR A 577 -7.78 -1.52 2.93
C THR A 577 -8.98 -1.93 2.08
N GLN A 578 -10.13 -2.12 2.73
CA GLN A 578 -11.37 -2.54 2.09
C GLN A 578 -12.24 -1.33 1.77
N ASN A 579 -12.98 -1.42 0.67
CA ASN A 579 -13.93 -0.40 0.27
C ASN A 579 -15.36 -0.85 0.63
N TRP A 580 -15.97 -0.18 1.60
CA TRP A 580 -17.36 -0.38 2.09
C TRP A 580 -18.24 0.84 1.81
N SER A 581 -17.81 1.73 0.91
CA SER A 581 -18.43 3.04 0.71
C SER A 581 -19.79 3.01 0.01
N GLY A 582 -20.10 1.93 -0.70
CA GLY A 582 -21.44 1.67 -1.25
C GLY A 582 -22.44 1.19 -0.19
N ASP A 583 -21.95 0.80 0.99
CA ASP A 583 -22.77 0.25 2.07
C ASP A 583 -23.22 1.33 3.05
N SER A 584 -24.34 1.10 3.72
CA SER A 584 -24.95 2.07 4.66
C SER A 584 -25.20 1.51 6.05
N GLU A 585 -25.16 0.19 6.21
CA GLU A 585 -25.43 -0.51 7.44
C GLU A 585 -24.54 -1.75 7.62
N LEU A 586 -24.33 -2.12 8.88
CA LEU A 586 -23.65 -3.34 9.28
C LEU A 586 -24.64 -4.30 9.93
N HIS A 587 -24.65 -5.54 9.45
CA HIS A 587 -25.44 -6.65 9.94
C HIS A 587 -24.55 -7.66 10.65
N LEU A 588 -25.07 -8.25 11.73
CA LEU A 588 -24.51 -9.43 12.37
C LEU A 588 -25.64 -10.20 13.07
N TRP A 589 -25.53 -11.51 13.14
CA TRP A 589 -26.35 -12.32 14.03
C TRP A 589 -25.69 -12.41 15.41
N LEU A 590 -26.47 -12.26 16.48
CA LEU A 590 -26.00 -12.23 17.86
C LEU A 590 -26.86 -13.12 18.76
N ASP A 591 -26.23 -14.02 19.50
CA ASP A 591 -26.79 -14.69 20.69
C ASP A 591 -26.24 -14.04 21.96
N PRO A 592 -27.00 -13.13 22.60
CA PRO A 592 -26.57 -12.42 23.79
C PRO A 592 -26.77 -13.26 25.07
N ASP A 593 -26.06 -12.92 26.14
CA ASP A 593 -26.05 -13.69 27.39
C ASP A 593 -26.81 -13.02 28.56
N ALA A 594 -27.62 -12.00 28.26
CA ALA A 594 -28.32 -11.14 29.22
C ALA A 594 -27.40 -10.49 30.28
N SER A 595 -26.10 -10.39 30.01
CA SER A 595 -25.14 -9.79 30.93
C SER A 595 -25.27 -8.28 31.03
N ASP A 596 -25.84 -7.63 30.00
CA ASP A 596 -25.87 -6.17 29.83
C ASP A 596 -24.46 -5.53 29.84
N GLN A 597 -23.42 -6.32 29.56
CA GLN A 597 -22.08 -5.79 29.27
C GLN A 597 -22.12 -4.96 27.97
N ARG A 598 -21.15 -4.05 27.80
CA ARG A 598 -21.14 -3.17 26.63
C ARG A 598 -20.42 -3.85 25.47
N LEU A 599 -21.18 -4.35 24.51
CA LEU A 599 -20.65 -4.78 23.21
C LEU A 599 -20.29 -3.55 22.37
N VAL A 600 -19.10 -3.58 21.76
CA VAL A 600 -18.56 -2.53 20.91
C VAL A 600 -18.17 -3.14 19.58
N ILE A 601 -18.78 -2.67 18.51
CA ILE A 601 -18.35 -2.92 17.13
C ILE A 601 -17.51 -1.73 16.71
N GLN A 602 -16.26 -1.94 16.33
CA GLN A 602 -15.31 -0.89 15.97
C GLN A 602 -14.87 -1.03 14.52
N ILE A 603 -14.87 0.09 13.78
CA ILE A 603 -14.39 0.18 12.40
C ILE A 603 -13.31 1.26 12.35
N THR A 604 -12.14 0.95 11.81
CA THR A 604 -11.12 1.96 11.47
C THR A 604 -11.19 2.28 9.99
N ALA A 605 -11.57 3.51 9.67
CA ALA A 605 -11.86 3.98 8.32
C ALA A 605 -11.23 5.36 8.09
N GLY A 606 -10.45 5.54 7.02
CA GLY A 606 -9.71 6.77 6.75
C GLY A 606 -8.78 7.17 7.90
N GLY A 607 -8.14 6.19 8.54
CA GLY A 607 -7.25 6.36 9.70
C GLY A 607 -7.92 6.70 11.04
N LEU A 608 -9.25 6.74 11.11
CA LEU A 608 -10.01 7.08 12.32
C LEU A 608 -10.84 5.88 12.82
N ALA A 609 -10.90 5.67 14.13
CA ALA A 609 -11.76 4.64 14.72
C ALA A 609 -13.19 5.18 14.96
N PHE A 610 -14.18 4.31 14.74
CA PHE A 610 -15.59 4.57 14.95
C PHE A 610 -16.23 3.37 15.66
N GLU A 611 -17.12 3.64 16.62
CA GLU A 611 -17.74 2.62 17.47
C GLU A 611 -19.28 2.64 17.37
N GLY A 612 -19.87 1.45 17.25
CA GLY A 612 -21.30 1.15 17.42
C GLY A 612 -21.53 0.27 18.66
N TYR A 613 -22.69 0.40 19.30
CA TYR A 613 -22.97 -0.22 20.60
C TYR A 613 -24.27 -1.03 20.61
N PRO A 614 -24.30 -2.23 20.03
CA PRO A 614 -25.45 -3.13 20.13
C PRO A 614 -25.67 -3.60 21.58
N SER A 615 -26.90 -3.98 21.92
CA SER A 615 -27.30 -4.31 23.30
C SER A 615 -27.12 -5.80 23.63
N LEU A 616 -26.63 -6.09 24.85
CA LEU A 616 -26.55 -7.43 25.45
C LEU A 616 -27.54 -7.63 26.61
N ALA A 617 -28.57 -6.80 26.72
CA ALA A 617 -29.53 -6.88 27.83
C ALA A 617 -30.49 -8.09 27.74
N GLY A 618 -30.69 -8.63 26.53
CA GLY A 618 -31.56 -9.79 26.28
C GLY A 618 -30.78 -11.11 26.21
N ASP A 619 -31.52 -12.21 26.07
CA ASP A 619 -31.03 -13.60 25.91
C ASP A 619 -31.60 -14.30 24.65
N ALA A 620 -32.22 -13.53 23.76
CA ALA A 620 -32.84 -14.06 22.55
C ALA A 620 -31.90 -13.84 21.35
N PRO A 621 -31.49 -14.90 20.64
CA PRO A 621 -30.67 -14.77 19.46
C PRO A 621 -31.42 -14.08 18.31
N GLY A 622 -30.71 -13.28 17.52
CA GLY A 622 -31.30 -12.64 16.35
C GLY A 622 -30.33 -11.73 15.59
N GLU A 623 -30.82 -11.23 14.46
CA GLU A 623 -30.08 -10.26 13.64
C GLU A 623 -30.06 -8.87 14.30
N VAL A 624 -28.88 -8.26 14.28
CA VAL A 624 -28.59 -6.91 14.73
C VAL A 624 -28.14 -6.10 13.52
N VAL A 625 -28.77 -4.94 13.33
CA VAL A 625 -28.45 -3.99 12.27
C VAL A 625 -27.99 -2.68 12.89
N ILE A 626 -26.83 -2.20 12.48
CA ILE A 626 -26.22 -0.96 12.95
C ILE A 626 -25.98 -0.05 11.74
N PRO A 627 -26.79 1.01 11.55
CA PRO A 627 -26.55 1.98 10.50
C PRO A 627 -25.18 2.66 10.68
N PHE A 628 -24.41 2.84 9.62
CA PHE A 628 -23.13 3.57 9.67
C PHE A 628 -23.30 5.00 10.18
N ALA A 629 -24.47 5.60 9.95
CA ALA A 629 -24.87 6.89 10.50
C ALA A 629 -24.93 6.94 12.04
N ASP A 630 -24.96 5.80 12.73
CA ASP A 630 -25.00 5.71 14.20
C ASP A 630 -23.62 5.53 14.83
N PHE A 631 -22.61 5.15 14.05
CA PHE A 631 -21.23 5.03 14.53
C PHE A 631 -20.65 6.40 14.91
N ARG A 632 -19.93 6.46 16.03
CA ARG A 632 -19.30 7.69 16.53
C ARG A 632 -17.84 7.43 16.85
N THR A 633 -16.99 8.45 16.71
CA THR A 633 -15.62 8.32 17.20
C THR A 633 -15.61 8.07 18.71
N PRO A 634 -14.74 7.19 19.21
CA PRO A 634 -14.60 6.99 20.64
C PRO A 634 -14.09 8.26 21.33
N THR A 635 -14.39 8.39 22.62
CA THR A 635 -14.09 9.60 23.38
C THR A 635 -12.60 9.91 23.48
N TRP A 636 -11.74 8.88 23.44
CA TRP A 636 -10.29 9.04 23.48
C TRP A 636 -9.70 9.60 22.18
N GLN A 637 -10.46 9.61 21.08
CA GLN A 637 -10.01 10.16 19.80
C GLN A 637 -10.26 11.68 19.69
N ASN A 638 -10.99 12.28 20.64
CA ASN A 638 -11.22 13.74 20.73
C ASN A 638 -11.77 14.41 19.44
N LEU A 639 -12.52 13.67 18.62
CA LEU A 639 -13.11 14.14 17.35
C LEU A 639 -14.63 13.85 17.24
N PRO A 640 -15.46 14.30 18.20
CA PRO A 640 -16.86 13.87 18.35
C PRO A 640 -17.77 14.17 17.15
N ASP A 641 -17.36 15.06 16.26
CA ASP A 641 -18.12 15.46 15.06
C ASP A 641 -17.75 14.65 13.82
N ALA A 642 -16.67 13.87 13.84
CA ALA A 642 -16.32 13.00 12.72
C ALA A 642 -17.34 11.85 12.55
N ARG A 643 -17.59 11.45 11.31
CA ARG A 643 -18.59 10.43 10.92
C ARG A 643 -17.99 9.45 9.91
N LEU A 644 -18.55 8.25 9.82
CA LEU A 644 -18.29 7.37 8.67
C LEU A 644 -18.94 8.02 7.44
N THR A 645 -18.11 8.46 6.51
CA THR A 645 -18.53 9.01 5.21
C THR A 645 -18.10 8.02 4.12
N PRO A 646 -18.69 8.07 2.91
CA PRO A 646 -18.27 7.20 1.81
C PRO A 646 -16.76 7.25 1.55
N GLU A 647 -16.14 8.43 1.63
CA GLU A 647 -14.69 8.60 1.44
C GLU A 647 -13.86 7.83 2.48
N ARG A 648 -14.30 7.82 3.74
CA ARG A 648 -13.63 7.06 4.79
C ARG A 648 -13.90 5.57 4.67
N LEU A 649 -15.13 5.21 4.31
CA LEU A 649 -15.54 3.82 4.12
C LEU A 649 -14.86 3.17 2.91
N ALA A 650 -14.31 3.95 1.98
CA ALA A 650 -13.45 3.42 0.93
C ALA A 650 -12.06 2.98 1.41
N ASP A 651 -11.68 3.36 2.64
CA ASP A 651 -10.38 3.10 3.23
C ASP A 651 -10.51 2.43 4.61
N VAL A 652 -11.19 1.28 4.67
CA VAL A 652 -11.37 0.50 5.90
C VAL A 652 -10.17 -0.39 6.15
N SER A 653 -9.42 -0.10 7.21
CA SER A 653 -8.17 -0.79 7.56
C SER A 653 -8.31 -1.81 8.69
N LYS A 654 -9.38 -1.72 9.49
CA LYS A 654 -9.57 -2.61 10.64
C LYS A 654 -11.03 -2.76 11.03
N PHE A 655 -11.40 -3.96 11.43
CA PHE A 655 -12.66 -4.31 12.08
C PHE A 655 -12.39 -4.90 13.47
N GLY A 656 -13.24 -4.62 14.46
CA GLY A 656 -13.07 -5.09 15.83
C GLY A 656 -14.38 -5.34 16.56
N ILE A 657 -14.37 -6.36 17.42
CA ILE A 657 -15.45 -6.73 18.33
C ILE A 657 -14.90 -6.69 19.74
N TYR A 658 -15.46 -5.88 20.64
CA TYR A 658 -15.03 -5.80 22.04
C TYR A 658 -16.19 -5.92 23.01
N LEU A 659 -15.91 -6.48 24.18
CA LEU A 659 -16.77 -6.43 25.35
C LEU A 659 -16.12 -5.58 26.42
N ASN A 660 -16.79 -4.52 26.84
CA ASN A 660 -16.36 -3.62 27.89
C ASN A 660 -17.24 -3.80 29.13
N GLN A 661 -16.62 -3.71 30.30
CA GLN A 661 -17.30 -3.75 31.57
C GLN A 661 -18.29 -2.59 31.69
N SER A 662 -19.57 -2.91 31.82
CA SER A 662 -20.63 -2.00 32.22
C SER A 662 -20.90 -2.18 33.72
N GLY A 663 -21.73 -1.33 34.34
CA GLY A 663 -22.10 -1.45 35.76
C GLY A 663 -22.87 -2.71 36.16
N ALA A 664 -22.93 -3.74 35.31
CA ALA A 664 -23.63 -5.00 35.48
C ALA A 664 -22.89 -6.02 36.38
N THR A 665 -23.64 -7.01 36.88
CA THR A 665 -23.24 -7.90 37.99
C THR A 665 -22.37 -9.11 37.63
N ALA A 666 -22.27 -9.50 36.36
CA ALA A 666 -21.50 -10.67 35.94
C ALA A 666 -20.20 -10.24 35.25
N ALA A 667 -19.05 -10.48 35.89
CA ALA A 667 -17.74 -10.16 35.33
C ALA A 667 -17.25 -11.19 34.29
N SER A 668 -18.05 -12.21 33.97
CA SER A 668 -17.69 -13.28 33.01
C SER A 668 -18.94 -13.89 32.38
N GLY A 669 -18.83 -14.35 31.14
CA GLY A 669 -19.91 -14.94 30.36
C GLY A 669 -19.44 -15.41 28.99
N SER A 670 -20.39 -15.63 28.07
CA SER A 670 -20.11 -16.05 26.70
C SER A 670 -21.16 -15.50 25.76
N ILE A 671 -20.77 -14.89 24.64
CA ILE A 671 -21.69 -14.51 23.56
C ILE A 671 -21.35 -15.28 22.28
N VAL A 672 -22.31 -15.39 21.35
CA VAL A 672 -22.08 -15.97 20.03
C VAL A 672 -22.42 -14.94 18.95
N ILE A 673 -21.55 -14.78 17.96
CA ILE A 673 -21.71 -13.85 16.83
C ILE A 673 -21.55 -14.63 15.52
N ASP A 674 -22.37 -14.31 14.54
CA ASP A 674 -22.35 -14.94 13.21
C ASP A 674 -22.73 -13.94 12.10
N ASP A 675 -22.58 -14.33 10.83
CA ASP A 675 -23.07 -13.62 9.63
C ASP A 675 -22.74 -12.10 9.58
N ILE A 676 -21.48 -11.72 9.83
CA ILE A 676 -21.06 -10.32 9.84
C ILE A 676 -20.90 -9.81 8.42
N ARG A 677 -21.69 -8.80 8.05
CA ARG A 677 -21.67 -8.21 6.70
C ARG A 677 -22.07 -6.74 6.71
N THR A 678 -21.72 -6.05 5.64
CA THR A 678 -22.22 -4.72 5.29
C THR A 678 -23.30 -4.86 4.21
N ASP A 679 -24.25 -3.93 4.19
CA ASP A 679 -25.34 -3.88 3.20
C ASP A 679 -25.64 -2.43 2.80
N GLY A 680 -26.09 -2.25 1.56
CA GLY A 680 -26.46 -0.97 0.98
C GLY A 680 -26.62 -0.98 -0.54
N ASP A 681 -27.42 -0.03 -1.03
CA ASP A 681 -27.68 0.21 -2.47
C ASP A 681 -26.90 1.43 -3.00
N GLY A 682 -25.86 1.88 -2.30
CA GLY A 682 -25.08 3.07 -2.65
C GLY A 682 -24.00 2.78 -3.69
N ASP A 683 -23.65 3.79 -4.50
CA ASP A 683 -22.49 3.70 -5.37
C ASP A 683 -21.22 3.66 -4.51
N TYR A 684 -20.32 2.70 -4.78
CA TYR A 684 -19.01 2.69 -4.14
C TYR A 684 -18.26 3.97 -4.53
N TYR A 685 -17.78 4.68 -3.53
CA TYR A 685 -16.78 5.72 -3.67
C TYR A 685 -15.52 5.11 -4.30
N ASP A 686 -15.22 5.56 -5.50
CA ASP A 686 -13.97 5.31 -6.21
C ASP A 686 -13.04 6.51 -5.99
N PRO A 687 -12.11 6.45 -5.03
CA PRO A 687 -11.00 7.39 -5.01
C PRO A 687 -10.13 7.01 -6.21
N GLU A 688 -10.21 7.79 -7.30
CA GLU A 688 -9.42 7.63 -8.53
C GLU A 688 -8.19 6.72 -8.33
N ALA A 689 -8.20 5.56 -8.98
CA ALA A 689 -7.03 4.71 -9.15
C ALA A 689 -5.80 5.58 -9.48
N PRO A 690 -4.60 5.23 -8.97
CA PRO A 690 -3.43 6.10 -9.07
C PRO A 690 -3.22 6.54 -10.52
N PRO A 691 -3.30 7.83 -10.87
CA PRO A 691 -3.03 8.23 -12.22
C PRO A 691 -1.53 8.01 -12.46
N THR A 692 -1.21 7.03 -13.30
CA THR A 692 0.10 6.93 -13.94
C THR A 692 0.20 7.88 -15.14
N SER A 693 -0.82 8.69 -15.41
CA SER A 693 -0.87 9.59 -16.57
C SER A 693 -0.24 10.95 -16.26
N SER A 694 0.14 11.70 -17.31
CA SER A 694 0.58 13.10 -17.27
C SER A 694 -0.57 14.11 -17.38
N GLU A 695 -1.80 13.68 -17.05
CA GLU A 695 -3.00 14.52 -17.21
C GLU A 695 -3.04 15.70 -16.22
N PRO A 696 -3.58 16.86 -16.64
CA PRO A 696 -3.85 17.96 -15.75
C PRO A 696 -4.70 17.50 -14.56
N VAL A 697 -4.24 17.77 -13.35
CA VAL A 697 -5.03 17.55 -12.14
C VAL A 697 -5.87 18.79 -11.93
N VAL A 698 -7.19 18.66 -12.08
CA VAL A 698 -8.12 19.77 -11.82
C VAL A 698 -8.11 20.07 -10.33
N VAL A 699 -7.59 21.24 -9.99
CA VAL A 699 -7.55 21.74 -8.61
C VAL A 699 -8.86 22.42 -8.28
N GLU A 700 -9.41 23.26 -9.17
CA GLU A 700 -10.73 23.87 -8.98
C GLU A 700 -11.37 24.23 -10.33
N ASP A 701 -12.67 23.94 -10.42
CA ASP A 701 -13.54 24.16 -11.58
C ASP A 701 -14.85 24.73 -11.01
N PHE A 702 -15.02 26.05 -11.07
CA PHE A 702 -16.06 26.73 -10.27
C PHE A 702 -17.49 26.43 -10.77
N GLU A 703 -17.60 25.84 -11.96
CA GLU A 703 -18.72 25.23 -12.65
C GLU A 703 -19.37 24.12 -11.83
N SER A 704 -18.56 23.40 -11.04
CA SER A 704 -19.00 22.30 -10.19
C SER A 704 -19.94 22.75 -9.06
N TYR A 705 -19.92 24.03 -8.68
CA TYR A 705 -20.74 24.54 -7.59
C TYR A 705 -22.14 24.96 -8.05
N ALA A 706 -23.15 24.30 -7.49
CA ALA A 706 -24.55 24.66 -7.70
C ALA A 706 -24.95 26.05 -7.12
N SER A 707 -24.14 26.64 -6.23
CA SER A 707 -24.39 27.99 -5.68
C SER A 707 -23.17 28.59 -4.96
N THR A 708 -23.16 29.92 -4.81
CA THR A 708 -22.17 30.64 -4.01
C THR A 708 -22.08 30.17 -2.55
N THR A 709 -23.19 29.68 -1.98
CA THR A 709 -23.17 29.17 -0.60
C THR A 709 -22.39 27.86 -0.52
N ALA A 710 -22.50 26.99 -1.53
CA ALA A 710 -21.75 25.74 -1.63
C ALA A 710 -20.25 26.02 -1.83
N ALA A 711 -19.91 26.93 -2.75
CA ALA A 711 -18.52 27.35 -2.98
C ALA A 711 -17.87 27.93 -1.71
N ARG A 712 -18.59 28.79 -0.97
CA ARG A 712 -18.08 29.33 0.31
C ARG A 712 -17.89 28.26 1.39
N ALA A 713 -18.76 27.27 1.44
CA ALA A 713 -18.65 26.19 2.42
C ALA A 713 -17.44 25.29 2.13
N ALA A 714 -17.19 24.97 0.86
CA ALA A 714 -16.03 24.18 0.42
C ALA A 714 -14.69 24.86 0.76
N TRP A 715 -14.65 26.19 0.72
CA TRP A 715 -13.43 26.96 1.00
C TRP A 715 -13.34 27.51 2.45
N ALA A 716 -14.13 27.01 3.41
CA ALA A 716 -14.17 27.57 4.77
C ALA A 716 -13.08 27.06 5.74
N ASN A 717 -11.99 26.43 5.28
CA ASN A 717 -11.09 25.64 6.14
C ASN A 717 -10.41 26.43 7.27
N ARG A 718 -9.86 27.61 6.98
CA ARG A 718 -8.97 28.34 7.91
C ARG A 718 -9.65 29.39 8.80
N GLY A 719 -10.99 29.45 8.81
CA GLY A 719 -11.76 30.27 9.77
C GLY A 719 -11.49 31.79 9.80
N SER A 720 -10.73 32.35 8.85
CA SER A 720 -10.36 33.78 8.83
C SER A 720 -11.18 34.55 7.78
N PRO A 721 -11.73 35.75 8.07
CA PRO A 721 -12.70 36.41 7.21
C PRO A 721 -12.07 37.59 6.47
N ALA A 722 -11.78 37.49 5.16
CA ALA A 722 -11.68 38.72 4.35
C ALA A 722 -11.70 38.52 2.83
N LEU A 723 -11.30 37.37 2.29
CA LEU A 723 -11.50 37.11 0.87
C LEU A 723 -12.94 36.58 0.70
N ARG A 724 -13.77 37.30 -0.05
CA ARG A 724 -15.17 36.96 -0.27
C ARG A 724 -15.31 36.26 -1.61
N LEU A 725 -15.64 34.97 -1.59
CA LEU A 725 -15.94 34.20 -2.80
C LEU A 725 -17.43 34.35 -3.19
N ASP A 726 -17.73 34.83 -4.38
CA ASP A 726 -19.02 34.70 -5.06
C ASP A 726 -18.83 33.93 -6.38
N LEU A 727 -19.89 33.37 -6.95
CA LEU A 727 -19.82 32.77 -8.30
C LEU A 727 -20.31 33.82 -9.30
N ALA A 728 -19.64 33.95 -10.45
CA ALA A 728 -19.98 34.94 -11.48
C ALA A 728 -19.85 34.32 -12.88
N THR A 729 -20.80 34.59 -13.76
CA THR A 729 -20.81 34.09 -15.15
C THR A 729 -20.24 35.12 -16.12
N ASP A 730 -19.69 34.68 -17.25
CA ASP A 730 -19.21 35.52 -18.38
C ASP A 730 -17.98 36.41 -18.06
N HIS A 731 -17.10 36.00 -17.13
CA HIS A 731 -15.99 36.83 -16.66
C HIS A 731 -14.59 36.33 -17.00
N VAL A 732 -14.38 35.08 -17.41
CA VAL A 732 -13.10 34.58 -17.94
C VAL A 732 -13.34 33.57 -19.06
N GLY A 733 -13.29 33.99 -20.33
CA GLY A 733 -13.52 33.08 -21.47
C GLY A 733 -14.95 32.51 -21.58
N SER A 734 -15.25 31.93 -22.75
CA SER A 734 -16.43 31.16 -23.26
C SER A 734 -17.85 31.18 -22.65
N GLY A 735 -18.20 31.98 -21.64
CA GLY A 735 -19.52 31.95 -21.01
C GLY A 735 -19.64 31.01 -19.80
N GLU A 736 -18.51 30.78 -19.13
CA GLU A 736 -18.32 29.87 -18.00
C GLU A 736 -18.44 30.58 -16.63
N GLN A 737 -18.59 29.80 -15.54
CA GLN A 737 -18.93 30.21 -14.18
C GLN A 737 -17.67 30.29 -13.28
N ALA A 738 -17.08 31.47 -13.17
CA ALA A 738 -15.86 31.71 -12.41
C ALA A 738 -16.06 32.07 -10.92
N GLY A 739 -15.01 31.88 -10.13
CA GLY A 739 -14.91 32.38 -8.76
C GLY A 739 -14.56 33.87 -8.71
N ALA A 740 -15.48 34.70 -8.20
CA ALA A 740 -15.27 36.12 -7.95
C ALA A 740 -14.76 36.36 -6.51
N PHE A 741 -13.52 36.83 -6.37
CA PHE A 741 -12.82 37.00 -5.10
C PHE A 741 -12.72 38.48 -4.72
N GLY A 742 -13.58 38.92 -3.80
CA GLY A 742 -13.55 40.27 -3.23
C GLY A 742 -12.55 40.39 -2.08
N PHE A 743 -11.72 41.42 -2.08
CA PHE A 743 -10.77 41.72 -0.99
C PHE A 743 -11.00 43.11 -0.38
N ASP A 744 -10.66 43.25 0.90
CA ASP A 744 -10.69 44.48 1.68
C ASP A 744 -9.50 44.54 2.66
N PHE A 745 -8.52 45.39 2.35
CA PHE A 745 -7.32 45.62 3.16
C PHE A 745 -7.44 46.84 4.10
N THR A 746 -8.65 47.34 4.37
CA THR A 746 -8.84 48.50 5.26
C THR A 746 -8.55 48.19 6.73
N SER A 747 -8.54 46.90 7.11
CA SER A 747 -8.29 46.43 8.47
C SER A 747 -7.04 45.55 8.62
N ASP A 748 -6.68 44.77 7.59
CA ASP A 748 -5.55 43.83 7.59
C ASP A 748 -4.76 43.86 6.25
N GLY A 749 -3.48 43.47 6.27
CA GLY A 749 -2.58 43.56 5.11
C GLY A 749 -2.66 42.40 4.09
N TYR A 750 -3.46 41.37 4.37
CA TYR A 750 -3.70 40.22 3.49
C TYR A 750 -5.07 39.58 3.77
N ASN A 751 -5.65 38.93 2.77
CA ASN A 751 -6.94 38.24 2.84
C ASN A 751 -6.78 36.84 2.23
N GLN A 752 -7.39 35.81 2.81
CA GLN A 752 -7.22 34.42 2.35
C GLN A 752 -8.50 33.59 2.42
N LEU A 753 -8.53 32.52 1.63
CA LEU A 753 -9.54 31.46 1.58
C LEU A 753 -8.83 30.13 1.35
N ALA A 754 -9.29 29.05 1.99
CA ALA A 754 -8.57 27.76 1.97
C ALA A 754 -9.55 26.58 1.95
N ARG A 755 -9.25 25.56 1.17
CA ARG A 755 -10.00 24.31 1.14
C ARG A 755 -9.08 23.13 1.42
N TRP A 756 -9.63 22.11 2.06
CA TRP A 756 -9.00 20.79 2.03
C TRP A 756 -9.07 20.26 0.60
N THR A 757 -8.01 19.59 0.18
CA THR A 757 -8.06 18.69 -0.95
C THR A 757 -8.06 17.28 -0.36
N SER A 758 -8.85 16.34 -0.89
CA SER A 758 -8.43 14.93 -0.81
C SER A 758 -6.98 14.87 -1.32
N PRO A 759 -6.07 14.03 -0.78
CA PRO A 759 -4.68 14.01 -1.23
C PRO A 759 -4.61 13.98 -2.77
N MET A 760 -4.20 15.11 -3.35
CA MET A 760 -4.10 15.26 -4.80
C MET A 760 -2.68 14.93 -5.19
N ASN A 761 -2.53 14.02 -6.15
CA ASN A 761 -1.25 13.64 -6.69
C ASN A 761 -0.89 14.53 -7.88
N TRP A 762 -0.11 15.58 -7.63
CA TRP A 762 0.45 16.47 -8.65
C TRP A 762 1.84 15.99 -9.14
N ALA A 763 2.28 14.77 -8.82
CA ALA A 763 3.59 14.28 -9.23
C ALA A 763 3.71 14.22 -10.76
N GLY A 764 4.86 14.63 -11.30
CA GLY A 764 5.10 14.69 -12.75
C GLY A 764 4.50 15.93 -13.43
N ARG A 765 3.89 16.85 -12.67
CA ARG A 765 3.41 18.16 -13.16
C ARG A 765 4.45 19.21 -12.81
N THR A 766 4.54 20.27 -13.59
CA THR A 766 5.64 21.25 -13.56
C THR A 766 5.13 22.66 -13.33
N GLN A 767 3.83 22.89 -13.43
CA GLN A 767 3.22 24.21 -13.25
C GLN A 767 1.77 24.13 -12.74
N LEU A 768 1.29 25.25 -12.23
CA LEU A 768 -0.11 25.50 -11.88
C LEU A 768 -0.69 26.48 -12.91
N SER A 769 -1.70 26.05 -13.66
CA SER A 769 -2.40 26.87 -14.65
C SER A 769 -3.79 27.28 -14.18
N PHE A 770 -4.24 28.47 -14.57
CA PHE A 770 -5.56 29.02 -14.24
C PHE A 770 -5.91 30.18 -15.16
N TRP A 771 -7.20 30.43 -15.37
CA TRP A 771 -7.69 31.69 -15.92
C TRP A 771 -7.81 32.75 -14.84
N VAL A 772 -7.48 33.99 -15.19
CA VAL A 772 -7.63 35.15 -14.30
C VAL A 772 -8.12 36.38 -15.05
N ASP A 773 -9.12 37.07 -14.49
CA ASP A 773 -9.39 38.49 -14.80
C ASP A 773 -8.91 39.33 -13.60
N PRO A 774 -7.85 40.14 -13.77
CA PRO A 774 -7.31 40.98 -12.70
C PRO A 774 -8.29 42.06 -12.21
N GLY A 775 -9.31 42.43 -13.00
CA GLY A 775 -10.16 43.58 -12.70
C GLY A 775 -9.37 44.87 -12.48
N ASP A 776 -9.82 45.71 -11.53
CA ASP A 776 -9.09 46.92 -11.10
C ASP A 776 -7.99 46.62 -10.05
N ALA A 777 -7.66 45.34 -9.80
CA ALA A 777 -6.84 44.92 -8.67
C ALA A 777 -5.33 44.99 -8.98
N GLY A 778 -4.66 46.07 -8.57
CA GLY A 778 -3.18 46.18 -8.62
C GLY A 778 -2.44 45.39 -7.52
N GLN A 779 -2.95 44.24 -7.11
CA GLN A 779 -2.50 43.46 -5.94
C GLN A 779 -1.66 42.23 -6.33
N THR A 780 -1.13 41.52 -5.34
CA THR A 780 -0.43 40.25 -5.58
C THR A 780 -1.27 39.09 -5.06
N LEU A 781 -1.55 38.14 -5.96
CA LEU A 781 -2.18 36.87 -5.69
C LEU A 781 -1.08 35.87 -5.25
N LEU A 782 -1.36 35.11 -4.20
CA LEU A 782 -0.51 34.02 -3.72
C LEU A 782 -1.33 32.74 -3.70
N PHE A 783 -0.87 31.71 -4.39
CA PHE A 783 -1.34 30.34 -4.23
C PHE A 783 -0.42 29.64 -3.25
N GLN A 784 -0.99 29.03 -2.21
CA GLN A 784 -0.25 28.20 -1.27
C GLN A 784 -0.81 26.78 -1.25
N PHE A 785 0.07 25.79 -1.27
CA PHE A 785 -0.31 24.38 -1.18
C PHE A 785 0.50 23.63 -0.13
N ARG A 786 -0.13 22.66 0.53
CA ARG A 786 0.44 21.86 1.62
C ARG A 786 0.86 20.48 1.12
N THR A 787 2.12 20.12 1.34
CA THR A 787 2.65 18.76 1.10
C THR A 787 3.07 18.12 2.41
N LYS A 788 3.41 16.84 2.39
CA LYS A 788 4.04 16.14 3.52
C LYS A 788 5.26 16.89 4.07
N ALA A 789 5.55 16.65 5.35
CA ALA A 789 6.76 17.14 6.01
C ALA A 789 8.03 16.74 5.24
N GLN A 790 8.96 17.68 5.09
CA GLN A 790 10.29 17.36 4.56
C GLN A 790 11.01 16.36 5.48
N PRO A 791 11.87 15.47 4.95
CA PRO A 791 12.59 14.50 5.76
C PRO A 791 13.28 15.12 6.98
N GLY A 792 12.97 14.60 8.17
CA GLY A 792 13.49 15.11 9.45
C GLY A 792 12.75 16.33 10.02
N GLN A 793 11.60 16.70 9.48
CA GLN A 793 10.70 17.70 10.06
C GLN A 793 9.44 17.03 10.64
N ALA A 794 8.93 17.58 11.74
CA ALA A 794 7.71 17.10 12.40
C ALA A 794 6.42 17.73 11.81
N GLU A 795 6.56 18.79 11.02
CA GLU A 795 5.44 19.59 10.51
C GLU A 795 5.42 19.57 8.96
N ASP A 796 4.21 19.54 8.40
CA ASP A 796 3.97 19.58 6.95
C ASP A 796 4.49 20.88 6.31
N THR A 797 4.85 20.80 5.02
CA THR A 797 5.49 21.93 4.32
C THR A 797 4.48 22.68 3.46
N PHE A 798 4.49 24.01 3.55
CA PHE A 798 3.69 24.90 2.71
C PHE A 798 4.55 25.59 1.67
N TRP A 799 4.11 25.55 0.42
CA TRP A 799 4.77 26.15 -0.74
C TRP A 799 3.93 27.31 -1.28
N ASN A 800 4.57 28.39 -1.72
CA ASN A 800 3.94 29.61 -2.18
C ASN A 800 4.33 29.91 -3.64
N LEU A 801 3.34 30.15 -4.49
CA LEU A 801 3.46 30.70 -5.85
C LEU A 801 2.81 32.08 -5.91
N GLY A 802 3.56 33.09 -6.36
CA GLY A 802 3.08 34.48 -6.42
C GLY A 802 2.81 34.92 -7.85
N TYR A 803 1.68 35.60 -8.06
CA TYR A 803 1.32 36.22 -9.34
C TYR A 803 0.90 37.69 -9.13
N PRO A 804 1.52 38.66 -9.84
CA PRO A 804 1.06 40.04 -9.83
C PRO A 804 -0.20 40.18 -10.69
N LEU A 805 -1.33 40.55 -10.07
CA LEU A 805 -2.60 40.80 -10.77
C LEU A 805 -2.43 42.02 -11.69
N THR A 806 -2.08 41.77 -12.95
CA THR A 806 -1.74 42.79 -13.95
C THR A 806 -2.29 42.37 -15.30
N GLY A 807 -2.76 43.33 -16.11
CA GLY A 807 -3.38 43.06 -17.41
C GLY A 807 -4.74 43.75 -17.55
N ASP A 808 -5.27 43.79 -18.78
CA ASP A 808 -6.58 44.33 -19.10
C ASP A 808 -7.49 43.17 -19.57
N GLY A 809 -8.31 42.64 -18.66
CA GLY A 809 -9.28 41.57 -18.92
C GLY A 809 -8.77 40.13 -18.73
N PRO A 810 -9.58 39.13 -19.13
CA PRO A 810 -9.30 37.71 -18.92
C PRO A 810 -8.06 37.22 -19.66
N GLN A 811 -7.24 36.43 -18.96
CA GLN A 811 -6.04 35.80 -19.49
C GLN A 811 -5.75 34.48 -18.78
N GLU A 812 -5.18 33.53 -19.50
CA GLU A 812 -4.66 32.29 -18.93
C GLU A 812 -3.23 32.52 -18.41
N VAL A 813 -2.94 31.97 -17.24
CA VAL A 813 -1.65 32.11 -16.55
C VAL A 813 -1.18 30.73 -16.10
N SER A 814 0.10 30.43 -16.34
CA SER A 814 0.79 29.26 -15.79
C SER A 814 1.95 29.67 -14.91
N LEU A 815 2.03 29.10 -13.71
CA LEU A 815 3.08 29.35 -12.72
C LEU A 815 3.91 28.08 -12.49
N PRO A 816 5.19 28.03 -12.86
CA PRO A 816 6.02 26.86 -12.65
C PRO A 816 6.19 26.50 -11.17
N PHE A 817 6.08 25.22 -10.81
CA PHE A 817 6.39 24.74 -9.45
C PHE A 817 7.87 24.96 -9.07
N SER A 818 8.76 25.10 -10.07
CA SER A 818 10.14 25.52 -9.86
C SER A 818 10.27 26.94 -9.28
N ASP A 819 9.23 27.76 -9.38
CA ASP A 819 9.18 29.10 -8.82
C ASP A 819 8.55 29.13 -7.42
N ALA A 820 8.04 27.98 -6.94
CA ALA A 820 7.45 27.88 -5.61
C ALA A 820 8.50 28.12 -4.51
N THR A 821 8.10 28.81 -3.45
CA THR A 821 8.98 29.12 -2.31
C THR A 821 8.39 28.61 -1.02
N ILE A 822 9.22 28.26 -0.05
CA ILE A 822 8.73 27.78 1.26
C ILE A 822 8.02 28.92 1.99
N GLY A 823 6.77 28.68 2.37
CA GLY A 823 5.97 29.53 3.24
C GLY A 823 6.09 29.17 4.73
N TRP A 824 6.16 27.87 5.06
CA TRP A 824 6.22 27.34 6.44
C TRP A 824 6.60 25.83 6.41
N PRO A 825 7.27 25.26 7.44
CA PRO A 825 7.79 25.89 8.66
C PRO A 825 8.99 26.81 8.41
N SER A 826 9.19 27.80 9.30
CA SER A 826 10.31 28.73 9.21
C SER A 826 11.62 28.04 9.62
N GLY A 827 12.67 28.11 8.79
CA GLY A 827 14.00 27.58 9.12
C GLY A 827 14.55 26.56 8.11
N LEU A 828 13.74 26.12 7.16
CA LEU A 828 14.18 25.36 5.99
C LEU A 828 14.96 26.23 5.00
N ASP A 829 15.78 25.60 4.15
CA ASP A 829 16.54 26.31 3.12
C ASP A 829 15.59 27.04 2.14
N PRO A 830 15.65 28.38 2.02
CA PRO A 830 14.80 29.14 1.09
C PRO A 830 14.98 28.76 -0.40
N ALA A 831 16.05 28.05 -0.74
CA ALA A 831 16.31 27.55 -2.09
C ALA A 831 15.57 26.24 -2.42
N LEU A 832 14.99 25.54 -1.43
CA LEU A 832 14.22 24.33 -1.67
C LEU A 832 13.02 24.58 -2.59
N ARG A 833 12.71 23.58 -3.41
CA ARG A 833 11.57 23.53 -4.34
C ARG A 833 10.84 22.21 -4.14
N PRO A 834 9.51 22.17 -4.36
CA PRO A 834 8.75 20.93 -4.23
C PRO A 834 9.27 19.91 -5.24
N THR A 835 9.47 18.68 -4.78
CA THR A 835 9.82 17.53 -5.63
C THR A 835 8.56 16.80 -6.09
N ASP A 836 8.65 15.93 -7.10
CA ASP A 836 7.51 15.08 -7.50
C ASP A 836 6.96 14.25 -6.33
N ALA A 837 7.83 13.79 -5.43
CA ALA A 837 7.41 13.05 -4.25
C ALA A 837 6.69 13.92 -3.21
N ASP A 838 6.92 15.24 -3.20
CA ASP A 838 6.16 16.20 -2.38
C ASP A 838 4.83 16.53 -3.06
N LEU A 839 4.86 16.72 -4.38
CA LEU A 839 3.68 16.98 -5.20
C LEU A 839 2.72 15.78 -5.25
N ALA A 840 3.20 14.56 -4.97
CA ALA A 840 2.35 13.37 -4.90
C ALA A 840 1.29 13.39 -3.78
N ASP A 841 1.41 14.31 -2.82
CA ASP A 841 0.60 14.30 -1.59
C ASP A 841 0.20 15.74 -1.19
N VAL A 842 -0.55 16.41 -2.08
CA VAL A 842 -1.07 17.77 -1.83
C VAL A 842 -2.40 17.70 -1.07
N LYS A 843 -2.42 18.24 0.15
CA LYS A 843 -3.52 18.07 1.13
C LYS A 843 -4.39 19.31 1.33
N GLU A 844 -3.89 20.48 0.95
CA GLU A 844 -4.60 21.73 1.15
C GLU A 844 -4.19 22.74 0.08
N PHE A 845 -5.17 23.52 -0.39
CA PHE A 845 -4.94 24.60 -1.34
C PHE A 845 -5.53 25.92 -0.81
N VAL A 846 -4.75 26.99 -0.93
CA VAL A 846 -5.02 28.30 -0.33
C VAL A 846 -4.83 29.40 -1.37
N ILE A 847 -5.80 30.29 -1.47
CA ILE A 847 -5.73 31.50 -2.29
C ILE A 847 -5.62 32.70 -1.35
N MET A 848 -4.60 33.54 -1.58
CA MET A 848 -4.35 34.74 -0.80
C MET A 848 -4.22 35.96 -1.70
N ALA A 849 -4.85 37.07 -1.32
CA ALA A 849 -4.60 38.38 -1.90
C ALA A 849 -3.82 39.23 -0.89
N THR A 850 -2.75 39.89 -1.33
CA THR A 850 -1.88 40.70 -0.47
C THR A 850 -1.75 42.14 -1.01
N GLN A 851 -1.67 43.11 -0.10
CA GLN A 851 -1.57 44.51 -0.49
C GLN A 851 -0.17 44.87 -1.03
N SER A 852 -0.07 45.26 -2.30
CA SER A 852 1.18 45.78 -2.89
C SER A 852 1.39 47.26 -2.52
N SER A 853 2.64 47.74 -2.48
CA SER A 853 2.95 49.06 -1.92
C SER A 853 2.37 50.25 -2.70
N GLY A 854 1.60 51.10 -2.01
CA GLY A 854 1.48 52.56 -2.21
C GLY A 854 0.46 53.12 -3.21
N THR A 855 0.12 52.42 -4.29
CA THR A 855 -0.78 52.96 -5.35
C THR A 855 -1.97 52.08 -5.72
N ALA A 856 -2.07 50.85 -5.19
CA ALA A 856 -3.17 49.93 -5.48
C ALA A 856 -4.42 50.20 -4.60
N PRO A 857 -5.64 49.95 -5.10
CA PRO A 857 -6.87 50.16 -4.35
C PRO A 857 -6.98 49.21 -3.13
N ALA A 858 -7.42 49.73 -1.99
CA ALA A 858 -7.56 48.96 -0.75
C ALA A 858 -8.71 47.93 -0.78
N THR A 859 -9.62 48.04 -1.75
CA THR A 859 -10.76 47.13 -1.94
C THR A 859 -10.93 46.84 -3.42
N GLY A 860 -11.31 45.63 -3.79
CA GLY A 860 -11.53 45.25 -5.18
C GLY A 860 -12.02 43.82 -5.35
N THR A 861 -12.10 43.37 -6.59
CA THR A 861 -12.50 42.00 -6.95
C THR A 861 -11.67 41.55 -8.15
N PHE A 862 -11.23 40.30 -8.12
CA PHE A 862 -10.63 39.59 -9.26
C PHE A 862 -11.39 38.27 -9.47
N TRP A 863 -11.24 37.68 -10.65
CA TRP A 863 -11.92 36.43 -11.00
C TRP A 863 -10.89 35.36 -11.34
N LEU A 864 -11.13 34.12 -10.92
CA LEU A 864 -10.31 32.95 -11.24
C LEU A 864 -11.19 31.81 -11.73
N ASP A 865 -10.63 30.99 -12.62
CA ASP A 865 -11.27 29.76 -13.10
C ASP A 865 -10.25 28.73 -13.61
N ASP A 866 -10.72 27.50 -13.86
CA ASP A 866 -9.93 26.37 -14.40
C ASP A 866 -8.56 26.18 -13.73
N ILE A 867 -8.52 26.17 -12.39
CA ILE A 867 -7.26 25.99 -11.67
C ILE A 867 -6.84 24.54 -11.79
N ARG A 868 -5.65 24.27 -12.34
CA ARG A 868 -5.14 22.91 -12.56
C ARG A 868 -3.62 22.82 -12.37
N ALA A 869 -3.15 21.69 -11.86
CA ALA A 869 -1.73 21.34 -11.90
C ALA A 869 -1.43 20.61 -13.20
N ASP A 870 -0.62 21.19 -14.07
CA ASP A 870 -0.34 20.68 -15.42
C ASP A 870 1.12 20.90 -15.86
N GLY A 871 1.38 20.64 -17.13
CA GLY A 871 2.70 20.66 -17.76
C GLY A 871 3.61 19.58 -17.19
N GLY A 872 3.93 18.54 -17.94
CA GLY A 872 4.88 17.50 -17.51
C GLY A 872 5.54 16.90 -18.74
N THR A 873 6.79 16.46 -18.62
CA THR A 873 7.32 15.51 -19.62
C THR A 873 6.65 14.18 -19.33
N ALA A 874 5.67 13.82 -20.15
CA ALA A 874 5.06 12.51 -20.11
C ALA A 874 6.18 11.45 -20.09
N THR A 875 6.13 10.56 -19.12
CA THR A 875 6.78 9.25 -19.24
C THR A 875 5.72 8.22 -19.57
N GLU A 876 5.01 8.46 -20.68
CA GLU A 876 4.51 7.39 -21.53
C GLU A 876 5.72 6.82 -22.30
N PRO A 877 5.73 5.53 -22.68
CA PRO A 877 6.91 4.88 -23.24
C PRO A 877 7.46 5.72 -24.39
N GLU A 878 8.72 6.12 -24.26
CA GLU A 878 9.45 6.76 -25.35
C GLU A 878 9.57 5.71 -26.46
N TYR A 879 8.63 5.71 -27.40
CA TYR A 879 8.69 4.82 -28.56
C TYR A 879 9.91 5.25 -29.37
N PRO A 880 10.89 4.35 -29.61
CA PRO A 880 12.01 4.67 -30.48
C PRO A 880 11.47 5.13 -31.83
N ALA A 881 12.08 6.16 -32.43
CA ALA A 881 11.72 6.64 -33.77
C ALA A 881 11.54 5.44 -34.74
N GLY A 882 10.42 5.43 -35.47
CA GLY A 882 10.05 4.35 -36.39
C GLY A 882 9.31 3.16 -35.77
N THR A 883 8.88 3.20 -34.51
CA THR A 883 8.07 2.14 -33.88
C THR A 883 6.59 2.48 -33.97
N ALA A 884 5.79 1.62 -34.60
CA ALA A 884 4.33 1.79 -34.65
C ALA A 884 3.72 1.54 -33.27
N PHE A 885 2.69 2.29 -32.92
CA PHE A 885 2.01 2.18 -31.63
C PHE A 885 0.53 2.52 -31.74
N THR A 886 -0.26 2.00 -30.82
CA THR A 886 -1.68 2.32 -30.68
C THR A 886 -1.83 3.54 -29.78
N LEU A 887 -2.52 4.56 -30.28
CA LEU A 887 -2.86 5.76 -29.53
C LEU A 887 -4.05 5.48 -28.61
N ASP A 888 -5.07 4.81 -29.12
CA ASP A 888 -6.25 4.38 -28.37
C ASP A 888 -6.94 3.20 -29.05
N ASP A 889 -7.16 2.11 -28.31
CA ASP A 889 -7.96 0.95 -28.72
C ASP A 889 -9.35 0.95 -28.05
N PHE A 890 -9.66 1.96 -27.23
CA PHE A 890 -10.92 2.13 -26.49
C PHE A 890 -11.31 1.01 -25.51
N GLU A 891 -10.51 -0.06 -25.40
CA GLU A 891 -10.79 -1.22 -24.55
C GLU A 891 -10.66 -0.91 -23.06
N GLY A 892 -9.68 -0.06 -22.74
CA GLY A 892 -9.29 0.29 -21.37
C GLY A 892 -10.27 1.21 -20.64
N TYR A 893 -11.24 1.81 -21.33
CA TYR A 893 -12.22 2.71 -20.69
C TYR A 893 -13.30 1.91 -19.97
N ALA A 894 -13.52 2.21 -18.69
CA ALA A 894 -14.54 1.54 -17.89
C ALA A 894 -15.97 1.92 -18.34
N ASP A 895 -16.17 3.19 -18.73
CA ASP A 895 -17.47 3.75 -19.13
C ASP A 895 -17.32 4.99 -20.04
N ASP A 896 -18.46 5.58 -20.42
CA ASP A 896 -18.54 6.81 -21.21
C ASP A 896 -17.82 7.99 -20.53
N ALA A 897 -17.83 8.07 -19.20
CA ALA A 897 -17.22 9.19 -18.48
C ALA A 897 -15.70 9.12 -18.57
N ALA A 898 -15.11 7.93 -18.41
CA ALA A 898 -13.69 7.69 -18.59
C ALA A 898 -13.22 7.96 -20.02
N LEU A 899 -13.98 7.48 -21.01
CA LEU A 899 -13.72 7.76 -22.44
C LEU A 899 -13.75 9.27 -22.73
N ARG A 900 -14.78 9.96 -22.23
CA ARG A 900 -14.93 11.40 -22.42
C ARG A 900 -13.77 12.14 -21.79
N ALA A 901 -13.42 11.81 -20.54
CA ALA A 901 -12.29 12.42 -19.84
C ALA A 901 -10.98 12.29 -20.64
N GLY A 902 -10.69 11.09 -21.18
CA GLY A 902 -9.49 10.83 -21.99
C GLY A 902 -9.40 11.62 -23.30
N TRP A 903 -10.53 12.10 -23.82
CA TRP A 903 -10.63 12.86 -25.08
C TRP A 903 -11.20 14.28 -24.91
N ASN A 904 -11.18 14.85 -23.70
CA ASN A 904 -11.76 16.17 -23.39
C ASN A 904 -10.79 17.36 -23.38
N ASN A 905 -9.66 17.28 -24.08
CA ASN A 905 -8.65 18.36 -24.05
C ASN A 905 -9.16 19.73 -24.54
N ARG A 906 -10.32 19.78 -25.20
CA ARG A 906 -10.95 21.01 -25.71
C ARG A 906 -12.36 21.26 -25.18
N GLY A 907 -12.82 20.52 -24.17
CA GLY A 907 -14.16 20.68 -23.59
C GLY A 907 -15.31 20.10 -24.43
N ASP A 908 -15.01 19.45 -25.56
CA ASP A 908 -16.00 19.01 -26.56
C ASP A 908 -16.30 17.49 -26.51
N ALA A 909 -15.83 16.75 -25.50
CA ALA A 909 -15.89 15.28 -25.49
C ALA A 909 -17.28 14.66 -25.32
N ALA A 910 -18.31 15.45 -24.98
CA ALA A 910 -19.68 14.96 -24.78
C ALA A 910 -20.28 14.17 -25.97
N GLN A 911 -19.60 14.24 -27.11
CA GLN A 911 -19.91 13.55 -28.36
C GLN A 911 -19.53 12.06 -28.37
N LEU A 912 -18.70 11.59 -27.43
CA LEU A 912 -18.23 10.20 -27.38
C LEU A 912 -19.04 9.35 -26.40
N SER A 913 -19.23 8.08 -26.74
CA SER A 913 -19.70 7.03 -25.83
C SER A 913 -19.09 5.69 -26.24
N LEU A 914 -18.96 4.75 -25.31
CA LEU A 914 -18.48 3.40 -25.62
C LEU A 914 -19.58 2.61 -26.32
N GLU A 915 -19.17 1.85 -27.35
CA GLU A 915 -20.03 0.97 -28.12
C GLU A 915 -19.43 -0.43 -28.13
N THR A 916 -20.28 -1.46 -28.07
CA THR A 916 -19.87 -2.88 -28.08
C THR A 916 -20.40 -3.63 -29.30
N GLU A 917 -21.36 -3.06 -30.04
CA GLU A 917 -21.97 -3.69 -31.22
C GLU A 917 -21.25 -3.34 -32.54
N HIS A 918 -20.50 -2.24 -32.59
CA HIS A 918 -19.82 -1.72 -33.78
C HIS A 918 -18.31 -1.62 -33.58
N VAL A 919 -17.68 -2.76 -33.28
CA VAL A 919 -16.27 -2.86 -32.88
C VAL A 919 -15.38 -3.40 -33.99
N GLY A 920 -14.13 -2.93 -34.03
CA GLY A 920 -13.07 -3.38 -34.90
C GLY A 920 -12.39 -4.64 -34.34
N GLU A 921 -11.11 -4.54 -33.96
CA GLU A 921 -10.38 -5.60 -33.25
C GLU A 921 -10.53 -5.43 -31.73
N GLY A 922 -11.58 -5.99 -31.14
CA GLY A 922 -11.76 -5.86 -29.69
C GLY A 922 -13.19 -6.09 -29.20
N ALA A 923 -13.47 -5.63 -27.99
CA ALA A 923 -14.77 -5.66 -27.34
C ALA A 923 -15.46 -4.28 -27.29
N LYS A 924 -14.75 -3.18 -27.52
CA LYS A 924 -15.27 -1.80 -27.44
C LYS A 924 -14.73 -0.92 -28.56
N ALA A 925 -15.58 -0.01 -29.03
CA ALA A 925 -15.23 1.08 -29.93
C ALA A 925 -15.81 2.39 -29.39
N THR A 926 -15.42 3.53 -29.98
CA THR A 926 -16.05 4.82 -29.65
C THR A 926 -17.15 5.18 -30.65
N ALA A 927 -18.36 5.39 -30.13
CA ALA A 927 -19.46 6.02 -30.85
C ALA A 927 -19.30 7.54 -30.82
N TYR A 928 -18.99 8.13 -31.99
CA TYR A 928 -18.86 9.56 -32.17
C TYR A 928 -20.15 10.15 -32.74
N SER A 929 -20.94 10.80 -31.87
CA SER A 929 -22.16 11.52 -32.21
C SER A 929 -21.90 12.97 -32.64
N TYR A 930 -22.60 13.44 -33.67
CA TYR A 930 -22.47 14.81 -34.18
C TYR A 930 -23.84 15.47 -34.47
N ASP A 931 -23.89 16.80 -34.35
CA ASP A 931 -25.00 17.65 -34.78
C ASP A 931 -24.44 18.92 -35.46
N PHE A 932 -24.72 19.07 -36.75
CA PHE A 932 -24.29 20.16 -37.61
C PHE A 932 -25.38 21.23 -37.83
N SER A 933 -26.42 21.27 -36.99
CA SER A 933 -27.50 22.26 -37.10
C SER A 933 -27.05 23.69 -36.83
N SER A 934 -26.03 23.89 -35.97
CA SER A 934 -25.47 25.19 -35.60
C SER A 934 -24.01 25.41 -36.03
N GLN A 935 -23.31 24.35 -36.47
CA GLN A 935 -21.89 24.34 -36.83
C GLN A 935 -21.62 23.32 -37.93
N ASN A 936 -20.46 23.38 -38.58
CA ASN A 936 -20.12 22.48 -39.69
C ASN A 936 -19.06 21.44 -39.35
N TYR A 937 -18.64 21.36 -38.09
CA TYR A 937 -17.79 20.31 -37.56
C TYR A 937 -18.00 20.16 -36.05
N THR A 938 -17.59 19.02 -35.53
CA THR A 938 -17.44 18.69 -34.11
C THR A 938 -16.02 18.15 -33.91
N GLN A 939 -15.47 18.25 -32.70
CA GLN A 939 -14.10 17.79 -32.41
C GLN A 939 -14.00 17.22 -31.01
N VAL A 940 -13.05 16.31 -30.80
CA VAL A 940 -12.61 15.81 -29.50
C VAL A 940 -11.10 15.68 -29.53
N ALA A 941 -10.44 15.84 -28.39
CA ALA A 941 -8.98 16.02 -28.38
C ALA A 941 -8.32 15.37 -27.18
N ARG A 942 -7.13 14.81 -27.40
CA ARG A 942 -6.32 14.13 -26.40
C ARG A 942 -4.88 14.63 -26.43
N TRP A 943 -4.29 14.85 -25.25
CA TRP A 943 -2.84 15.06 -25.13
C TRP A 943 -2.11 13.74 -25.35
N VAL A 944 -1.04 13.77 -26.15
CA VAL A 944 -0.18 12.59 -26.38
C VAL A 944 1.25 12.79 -25.87
N GLY A 945 1.62 13.98 -25.39
CA GLY A 945 2.82 14.13 -24.54
C GLY A 945 4.16 14.29 -25.27
N GLY A 946 4.19 14.78 -26.52
CA GLY A 946 5.43 15.06 -27.25
C GLY A 946 6.00 13.83 -27.98
N GLN A 947 5.13 12.96 -28.46
CA GLN A 947 5.46 11.71 -29.14
C GLN A 947 6.37 11.92 -30.36
N ASN A 948 7.24 10.95 -30.58
CA ASN A 948 8.14 10.93 -31.73
C ASN A 948 7.56 10.07 -32.86
N TRP A 949 6.97 10.73 -33.86
CA TRP A 949 6.36 10.09 -35.03
C TRP A 949 7.31 10.03 -36.24
N VAL A 950 8.60 10.28 -36.03
CA VAL A 950 9.61 10.19 -37.09
C VAL A 950 9.67 8.77 -37.63
N ASP A 951 9.84 8.65 -38.95
CA ASP A 951 9.90 7.38 -39.71
C ASP A 951 8.59 6.55 -39.71
N LEU A 952 7.46 7.11 -39.24
CA LEU A 952 6.13 6.51 -39.37
C LEU A 952 5.38 7.06 -40.61
N ASP A 953 4.47 6.27 -41.18
CA ASP A 953 3.85 6.56 -42.48
C ASP A 953 2.57 7.40 -42.35
N GLY A 954 1.80 7.20 -41.29
CA GLY A 954 0.53 7.91 -41.08
C GLY A 954 -0.25 7.45 -39.85
N VAL A 955 -1.51 7.88 -39.77
CA VAL A 955 -2.48 7.44 -38.76
C VAL A 955 -3.40 6.39 -39.35
N ASN A 956 -3.69 5.34 -38.59
CA ASN A 956 -4.69 4.32 -38.91
C ASN A 956 -5.84 4.38 -37.90
N PHE A 957 -7.04 4.01 -38.33
CA PHE A 957 -8.19 3.74 -37.47
C PHE A 957 -9.19 2.86 -38.20
N TRP A 958 -10.00 2.09 -37.48
CA TRP A 958 -11.17 1.42 -38.02
C TRP A 958 -12.38 2.37 -37.97
N LEU A 959 -13.22 2.33 -39.00
CA LEU A 959 -14.41 3.19 -39.12
C LEU A 959 -15.62 2.38 -39.56
N ASP A 960 -16.73 2.51 -38.84
CA ASP A 960 -18.08 2.17 -39.30
C ASP A 960 -18.89 3.44 -39.60
N PRO A 961 -19.21 3.73 -40.87
CA PRO A 961 -20.05 4.84 -41.27
C PRO A 961 -21.48 4.81 -40.74
N ALA A 962 -22.00 3.65 -40.33
CA ALA A 962 -23.34 3.45 -39.79
C ALA A 962 -24.49 4.06 -40.63
N GLY A 963 -24.33 4.15 -41.96
CA GLY A 963 -25.33 4.75 -42.85
C GLY A 963 -25.13 6.24 -43.15
N HIS A 964 -24.14 6.90 -42.54
CA HIS A 964 -23.89 8.34 -42.61
C HIS A 964 -22.76 8.71 -43.59
N ALA A 965 -22.88 9.87 -44.24
CA ALA A 965 -21.92 10.33 -45.25
C ALA A 965 -21.21 11.62 -44.80
N GLN A 966 -20.08 11.48 -44.10
CA GLN A 966 -19.34 12.63 -43.54
C GLN A 966 -17.84 12.57 -43.84
N LYS A 967 -17.09 13.48 -43.21
CA LYS A 967 -15.63 13.54 -43.29
C LYS A 967 -15.03 13.46 -41.89
N VAL A 968 -14.15 12.48 -41.65
CA VAL A 968 -13.26 12.46 -40.46
C VAL A 968 -12.02 13.30 -40.78
N ILE A 969 -11.60 14.13 -39.82
CA ILE A 969 -10.32 14.84 -39.86
C ILE A 969 -9.54 14.43 -38.61
N VAL A 970 -8.38 13.80 -38.81
CA VAL A 970 -7.40 13.61 -37.75
C VAL A 970 -6.45 14.79 -37.77
N GLN A 971 -6.54 15.66 -36.78
CA GLN A 971 -5.64 16.79 -36.61
C GLN A 971 -4.59 16.49 -35.53
N PHE A 972 -3.35 16.92 -35.71
CA PHE A 972 -2.31 16.78 -34.68
C PHE A 972 -1.45 18.04 -34.54
N ARG A 973 -0.96 18.29 -33.33
CA ARG A 973 -0.19 19.49 -32.95
C ARG A 973 1.31 19.20 -32.93
N THR A 974 2.08 20.05 -33.58
CA THR A 974 3.54 20.10 -33.49
C THR A 974 4.01 21.47 -33.01
N GLY A 975 5.31 21.59 -32.71
CA GLY A 975 5.94 22.91 -32.55
C GLY A 975 5.80 23.81 -33.80
N PRO A 976 6.21 25.08 -33.70
CA PRO A 976 6.05 26.06 -34.77
C PRO A 976 6.88 25.71 -36.00
N VAL A 977 6.28 25.81 -37.20
CA VAL A 977 7.04 25.79 -38.46
C VAL A 977 8.03 26.97 -38.48
N ALA A 978 9.23 26.75 -39.05
CA ALA A 978 10.29 27.74 -39.07
C ALA A 978 9.82 29.12 -39.59
N GLY A 979 9.85 30.12 -38.70
CA GLY A 979 9.42 31.50 -38.98
C GLY A 979 8.04 31.87 -38.42
N GLN A 980 7.34 30.95 -37.75
CA GLN A 980 6.12 31.22 -36.97
C GLN A 980 6.43 31.25 -35.46
N SER A 981 5.59 31.97 -34.70
CA SER A 981 5.66 32.00 -33.23
C SER A 981 4.78 30.94 -32.58
N ASP A 982 3.75 30.47 -33.29
CA ASP A 982 2.69 29.65 -32.73
C ASP A 982 2.81 28.21 -33.25
N ASP A 983 2.41 27.26 -32.41
CA ASP A 983 2.38 25.84 -32.74
C ASP A 983 1.51 25.55 -33.97
N THR A 984 1.88 24.52 -34.72
CA THR A 984 1.21 24.20 -36.00
C THR A 984 0.31 22.99 -35.86
N PHE A 985 -0.93 23.11 -36.32
CA PHE A 985 -1.90 22.03 -36.41
C PHE A 985 -1.95 21.49 -37.84
N TRP A 986 -1.84 20.17 -37.98
CA TRP A 986 -1.83 19.47 -39.26
C TRP A 986 -3.08 18.60 -39.39
N ASN A 987 -3.79 18.71 -40.50
CA ASN A 987 -5.04 17.99 -40.76
C ASN A 987 -4.82 16.87 -41.78
N LEU A 988 -5.26 15.67 -41.44
CA LEU A 988 -5.44 14.52 -42.33
C LEU A 988 -6.92 14.28 -42.52
N GLU A 989 -7.41 14.27 -43.77
CA GLU A 989 -8.86 14.22 -44.04
C GLU A 989 -9.26 12.93 -44.77
N TYR A 990 -10.36 12.30 -44.34
CA TYR A 990 -10.99 11.15 -44.98
C TYR A 990 -12.50 11.38 -45.16
N ALA A 991 -12.99 11.36 -46.39
CA ALA A 991 -14.42 11.43 -46.69
C ALA A 991 -14.98 10.03 -46.95
N PHE A 992 -16.13 9.71 -46.34
CA PHE A 992 -16.79 8.42 -46.47
C PHE A 992 -18.25 8.58 -46.90
N ALA A 993 -18.77 7.54 -47.56
CA ALA A 993 -20.17 7.47 -47.98
C ALA A 993 -20.96 6.61 -47.00
N GLY A 994 -22.26 6.88 -46.87
CA GLY A 994 -23.13 6.13 -45.95
C GLY A 994 -23.32 4.65 -46.31
N ASP A 995 -23.00 4.23 -47.53
CA ASP A 995 -23.02 2.83 -47.95
C ASP A 995 -21.65 2.14 -47.92
N ALA A 996 -20.62 2.81 -47.39
CA ALA A 996 -19.29 2.20 -47.22
C ALA A 996 -19.33 1.13 -46.12
N ALA A 997 -18.66 0.00 -46.37
CA ALA A 997 -18.53 -1.07 -45.39
C ALA A 997 -17.56 -0.67 -44.26
N PRO A 998 -17.77 -1.17 -43.03
CA PRO A 998 -16.83 -0.93 -41.94
C PRO A 998 -15.43 -1.45 -42.27
N GLY A 999 -14.38 -0.73 -41.87
CA GLY A 999 -13.01 -1.18 -42.07
C GLY A 999 -11.92 -0.15 -41.77
N TYR A 1000 -10.66 -0.60 -41.85
CA TYR A 1000 -9.48 0.23 -41.59
C TYR A 1000 -9.24 1.29 -42.66
N VAL A 1001 -8.99 2.50 -42.19
CA VAL A 1001 -8.59 3.69 -42.94
C VAL A 1001 -7.14 4.02 -42.57
N HIS A 1002 -6.31 4.27 -43.58
CA HIS A 1002 -4.94 4.77 -43.41
C HIS A 1002 -4.80 6.17 -44.00
N LEU A 1003 -4.29 7.10 -43.20
CA LEU A 1003 -4.07 8.50 -43.55
C LEU A 1003 -2.57 8.86 -43.49
N PRO A 1004 -1.88 8.94 -44.64
CA PRO A 1004 -0.43 9.15 -44.65
C PRO A 1004 -0.06 10.59 -44.31
N PHE A 1005 1.03 10.82 -43.56
CA PHE A 1005 1.49 12.18 -43.20
C PHE A 1005 1.84 13.04 -44.41
N THR A 1006 2.10 12.42 -45.55
CA THR A 1006 2.32 13.13 -46.83
C THR A 1006 1.08 13.87 -47.34
N ASP A 1007 -0.11 13.51 -46.85
CA ASP A 1007 -1.38 14.18 -47.16
C ASP A 1007 -1.75 15.26 -46.15
N ALA A 1008 -0.99 15.40 -45.05
CA ALA A 1008 -1.26 16.38 -44.01
C ALA A 1008 -1.16 17.81 -44.54
N VAL A 1009 -2.15 18.65 -44.20
CA VAL A 1009 -2.16 20.08 -44.56
C VAL A 1009 -2.26 20.94 -43.30
N ALA A 1010 -1.54 22.05 -43.25
CA ALA A 1010 -1.58 22.96 -42.10
C ALA A 1010 -3.00 23.58 -41.94
N GLY A 1011 -3.65 23.32 -40.81
CA GLY A 1011 -4.95 23.86 -40.44
C GLY A 1011 -4.86 25.20 -39.69
N TRP A 1012 -3.79 25.42 -38.91
CA TRP A 1012 -3.55 26.64 -38.13
C TRP A 1012 -2.07 26.73 -37.70
N PRO A 1013 -1.45 27.92 -37.54
CA PRO A 1013 -1.98 29.27 -37.77
C PRO A 1013 -2.14 29.62 -39.25
N ALA A 1014 -2.98 30.62 -39.53
CA ALA A 1014 -3.21 31.08 -40.89
C ALA A 1014 -1.95 31.69 -41.52
N GLY A 1015 -1.64 31.33 -42.77
CA GLY A 1015 -0.49 31.89 -43.52
C GLY A 1015 0.64 30.91 -43.84
N ILE A 1016 0.52 29.65 -43.40
CA ILE A 1016 1.38 28.55 -43.83
C ILE A 1016 0.98 28.10 -45.26
N SER A 1017 1.95 27.75 -46.10
CA SER A 1017 1.68 27.29 -47.47
C SER A 1017 0.89 25.98 -47.47
N ALA A 1018 -0.13 25.85 -48.32
CA ALA A 1018 -0.87 24.59 -48.50
C ALA A 1018 0.00 23.43 -49.03
N SER A 1019 1.19 23.74 -49.54
CA SER A 1019 2.19 22.75 -49.96
C SER A 1019 3.16 22.35 -48.86
N GLU A 1020 3.14 23.01 -47.69
CA GLU A 1020 3.99 22.66 -46.56
C GLU A 1020 3.53 21.30 -46.00
N ARG A 1021 4.49 20.49 -45.53
CA ARG A 1021 4.25 19.19 -44.92
C ARG A 1021 5.06 19.08 -43.63
N PRO A 1022 4.60 18.29 -42.64
CA PRO A 1022 5.33 18.13 -41.40
C PRO A 1022 6.68 17.46 -41.69
N SER A 1023 7.78 18.11 -41.30
CA SER A 1023 9.12 17.52 -41.39
C SER A 1023 9.36 16.55 -40.23
N ASP A 1024 10.34 15.66 -40.33
CA ASP A 1024 10.76 14.78 -39.23
C ASP A 1024 11.01 15.55 -37.92
N ALA A 1025 11.61 16.74 -38.00
CA ALA A 1025 11.86 17.57 -36.82
C ALA A 1025 10.59 18.12 -36.13
N LEU A 1026 9.45 18.16 -36.85
CA LEU A 1026 8.15 18.52 -36.29
C LEU A 1026 7.43 17.27 -35.77
N LEU A 1027 7.50 16.17 -36.52
CA LEU A 1027 6.97 14.87 -36.13
C LEU A 1027 7.66 14.29 -34.89
N SER A 1028 8.88 14.73 -34.56
CA SER A 1028 9.57 14.29 -33.34
C SER A 1028 9.00 14.87 -32.03
N SER A 1029 7.90 15.63 -32.08
CA SER A 1029 7.38 16.38 -30.94
C SER A 1029 5.85 16.59 -31.03
N VAL A 1030 5.10 15.55 -31.40
CA VAL A 1030 3.64 15.65 -31.51
C VAL A 1030 3.02 15.69 -30.12
N THR A 1031 2.31 16.76 -29.78
CA THR A 1031 1.84 16.99 -28.41
C THR A 1031 0.35 16.68 -28.22
N GLU A 1032 -0.48 16.87 -29.24
CA GLU A 1032 -1.94 16.69 -29.16
C GLU A 1032 -2.46 16.01 -30.43
N VAL A 1033 -3.50 15.17 -30.29
CA VAL A 1033 -4.29 14.61 -31.39
C VAL A 1033 -5.75 14.97 -31.20
N VAL A 1034 -6.40 15.34 -32.30
CA VAL A 1034 -7.78 15.81 -32.36
C VAL A 1034 -8.51 14.99 -33.42
N LEU A 1035 -9.60 14.34 -33.03
CA LEU A 1035 -10.52 13.70 -33.96
C LEU A 1035 -11.66 14.67 -34.23
N MET A 1036 -11.91 15.01 -35.49
CA MET A 1036 -13.00 15.89 -35.88
C MET A 1036 -13.93 15.17 -36.85
N LEU A 1037 -15.23 15.36 -36.69
CA LEU A 1037 -16.22 15.06 -37.73
C LEU A 1037 -16.67 16.36 -38.37
N ALA A 1038 -16.54 16.45 -39.68
CA ALA A 1038 -16.88 17.64 -40.46
C ALA A 1038 -17.95 17.32 -41.49
N GLN A 1039 -18.90 18.24 -41.67
CA GLN A 1039 -20.01 18.06 -42.59
C GLN A 1039 -19.52 18.02 -44.04
N SER A 1040 -19.80 16.91 -44.73
CA SER A 1040 -19.56 16.81 -46.19
C SER A 1040 -20.84 16.60 -47.00
N ASP A 1041 -21.85 15.94 -46.43
CA ASP A 1041 -23.20 15.91 -47.00
C ASP A 1041 -24.12 16.90 -46.26
N THR A 1042 -24.56 17.94 -46.96
CA THR A 1042 -25.45 18.96 -46.40
C THR A 1042 -26.86 18.45 -46.05
N ALA A 1043 -27.23 17.26 -46.53
CA ALA A 1043 -28.50 16.61 -46.19
C ALA A 1043 -28.42 15.78 -44.89
N ASP A 1044 -27.21 15.41 -44.46
CA ASP A 1044 -26.94 14.62 -43.26
C ASP A 1044 -26.44 15.57 -42.15
N THR A 1045 -27.36 15.98 -41.28
CA THR A 1045 -27.13 17.06 -40.29
C THR A 1045 -26.87 16.56 -38.88
N SER A 1046 -27.12 15.29 -38.58
CA SER A 1046 -26.88 14.71 -37.26
C SER A 1046 -26.85 13.19 -37.34
N GLY A 1047 -25.97 12.55 -36.58
CA GLY A 1047 -25.84 11.09 -36.60
C GLY A 1047 -24.72 10.61 -35.68
N THR A 1048 -24.43 9.31 -35.76
CA THR A 1048 -23.34 8.68 -35.00
C THR A 1048 -22.55 7.79 -35.96
N VAL A 1049 -21.23 7.84 -35.85
CA VAL A 1049 -20.30 6.92 -36.53
C VAL A 1049 -19.41 6.27 -35.50
N TYR A 1050 -18.81 5.12 -35.82
CA TYR A 1050 -18.00 4.38 -34.85
C TYR A 1050 -16.55 4.36 -35.30
N LEU A 1051 -15.64 4.64 -34.37
CA LEU A 1051 -14.20 4.64 -34.57
C LEU A 1051 -13.55 3.65 -33.61
N ASP A 1052 -12.51 2.97 -34.07
CA ASP A 1052 -11.77 2.02 -33.25
C ASP A 1052 -10.29 1.99 -33.64
N ASP A 1053 -9.43 1.42 -32.80
CA ASP A 1053 -8.01 1.13 -33.09
C ASP A 1053 -7.20 2.31 -33.67
N VAL A 1054 -7.28 3.47 -33.04
CA VAL A 1054 -6.52 4.65 -33.48
C VAL A 1054 -5.04 4.41 -33.22
N SER A 1055 -4.24 4.30 -34.28
CA SER A 1055 -2.81 3.97 -34.18
C SER A 1055 -1.95 4.80 -35.13
N VAL A 1056 -0.66 4.90 -34.84
CA VAL A 1056 0.33 5.63 -35.64
C VAL A 1056 1.39 4.66 -36.12
N GLY A 1057 1.56 4.55 -37.43
CA GLY A 1057 2.42 3.51 -38.00
C GLY A 1057 2.28 3.31 -39.51
N PRO A 1058 2.88 2.24 -40.05
CA PRO A 1058 2.64 1.83 -41.43
C PRO A 1058 1.17 1.46 -41.62
N ALA A 1059 0.69 1.47 -42.86
CA ALA A 1059 -0.65 0.97 -43.19
C ALA A 1059 -0.86 -0.44 -42.60
N VAL A 1060 -1.91 -0.60 -41.79
CA VAL A 1060 -2.31 -1.89 -41.24
C VAL A 1060 -2.71 -2.80 -42.40
N ILE A 1061 -1.82 -3.72 -42.79
CA ILE A 1061 -2.13 -4.80 -43.72
C ILE A 1061 -2.66 -5.95 -42.87
N VAL A 1062 -3.97 -6.16 -42.88
CA VAL A 1062 -4.59 -7.37 -42.30
C VAL A 1062 -4.09 -8.58 -43.10
N ILE A 1063 -3.02 -9.22 -42.61
CA ILE A 1063 -2.66 -10.59 -42.98
C ILE A 1063 -3.19 -11.47 -41.86
N PRO A 1064 -4.21 -12.31 -42.09
CA PRO A 1064 -4.75 -13.14 -41.02
C PRO A 1064 -3.71 -14.21 -40.66
N THR A 1065 -3.22 -14.23 -39.43
CA THR A 1065 -2.43 -15.34 -38.88
C THR A 1065 -2.99 -15.78 -37.53
N GLU A 1066 -3.38 -17.06 -37.48
CA GLU A 1066 -4.08 -17.73 -36.39
C GLU A 1066 -3.26 -17.89 -35.09
N PRO A 1067 -3.93 -17.91 -33.91
CA PRO A 1067 -3.42 -18.57 -32.72
C PRO A 1067 -3.42 -20.09 -32.93
N GLY A 1068 -2.47 -20.82 -32.32
CA GLY A 1068 -2.20 -22.24 -32.61
C GLY A 1068 -3.46 -23.09 -32.73
N GLU A 1069 -3.69 -23.68 -33.91
CA GLU A 1069 -4.92 -24.39 -34.26
C GLU A 1069 -5.28 -25.46 -33.20
N PRO A 1070 -6.47 -25.35 -32.58
CA PRO A 1070 -7.10 -26.47 -31.87
C PRO A 1070 -7.19 -27.68 -32.81
N THR A 1071 -7.03 -28.89 -32.30
CA THR A 1071 -7.12 -30.10 -33.14
C THR A 1071 -8.58 -30.57 -33.23
N PRO A 1072 -9.14 -30.79 -34.44
CA PRO A 1072 -10.54 -31.21 -34.59
C PRO A 1072 -10.78 -32.60 -33.96
N PRO A 1073 -11.97 -32.86 -33.39
CA PRO A 1073 -12.29 -34.17 -32.83
C PRO A 1073 -12.10 -35.30 -33.84
N SER A 1074 -11.50 -36.41 -33.40
CA SER A 1074 -11.10 -37.52 -34.27
C SER A 1074 -12.27 -38.32 -34.88
N ALA A 1075 -13.46 -38.26 -34.27
CA ALA A 1075 -14.68 -38.87 -34.76
C ALA A 1075 -15.50 -37.85 -35.57
N ALA A 1076 -16.12 -38.26 -36.68
CA ALA A 1076 -17.01 -37.38 -37.43
C ALA A 1076 -18.26 -37.03 -36.61
N PRO A 1077 -18.83 -35.81 -36.75
CA PRO A 1077 -20.01 -35.44 -35.98
C PRO A 1077 -21.21 -36.31 -36.38
N GLU A 1078 -21.95 -36.79 -35.39
CA GLU A 1078 -23.24 -37.44 -35.59
C GLU A 1078 -24.37 -36.47 -35.22
N ALA A 1079 -25.38 -36.33 -36.10
CA ALA A 1079 -26.49 -35.43 -35.85
C ALA A 1079 -27.29 -35.87 -34.62
N ALA A 1080 -27.48 -34.96 -33.65
CA ALA A 1080 -28.35 -35.22 -32.51
C ALA A 1080 -29.79 -35.56 -32.96
N GLY A 1081 -30.54 -36.25 -32.10
CA GLY A 1081 -31.93 -36.59 -32.37
C GLY A 1081 -32.81 -35.33 -32.43
N SER A 1082 -33.89 -35.35 -33.21
CA SER A 1082 -34.81 -34.22 -33.29
C SER A 1082 -35.47 -33.84 -31.95
N ASP A 1083 -35.45 -34.76 -30.98
CA ASP A 1083 -35.99 -34.57 -29.63
C ASP A 1083 -35.05 -33.71 -28.75
N SER A 1084 -33.81 -33.47 -29.18
CA SER A 1084 -32.83 -32.59 -28.52
C SER A 1084 -33.05 -31.09 -28.83
N LEU A 1085 -33.95 -30.76 -29.76
CA LEU A 1085 -34.34 -29.39 -30.10
C LEU A 1085 -35.43 -28.90 -29.14
N THR A 1086 -35.07 -28.64 -27.88
CA THR A 1086 -36.04 -28.21 -26.86
C THR A 1086 -36.42 -26.72 -27.04
N PRO A 1087 -37.59 -26.28 -26.56
CA PRO A 1087 -38.01 -24.87 -26.66
C PRO A 1087 -37.05 -23.90 -25.96
N GLU A 1088 -36.38 -24.33 -24.88
CA GLU A 1088 -35.44 -23.51 -24.12
C GLU A 1088 -34.17 -23.16 -24.93
N LEU A 1089 -33.87 -23.96 -25.96
CA LEU A 1089 -32.72 -23.79 -26.84
C LEU A 1089 -33.06 -23.09 -28.17
N GLU A 1090 -34.34 -22.75 -28.39
CA GLU A 1090 -34.78 -22.03 -29.57
C GLU A 1090 -34.28 -20.57 -29.55
N ASN A 1091 -33.74 -20.10 -30.67
CA ASN A 1091 -33.13 -18.78 -30.90
C ASN A 1091 -31.88 -18.46 -30.07
N ARG A 1092 -31.26 -19.46 -29.43
CA ARG A 1092 -29.95 -19.28 -28.77
C ARG A 1092 -28.80 -19.10 -29.75
N ILE A 1093 -28.93 -19.63 -30.96
CA ILE A 1093 -28.08 -19.26 -32.10
C ILE A 1093 -28.82 -18.26 -32.98
N ARG A 1094 -28.07 -17.42 -33.70
CA ARG A 1094 -28.66 -16.38 -34.57
C ARG A 1094 -28.07 -16.43 -35.97
N LEU A 1095 -28.85 -15.95 -36.94
CA LEU A 1095 -28.42 -15.73 -38.33
C LEU A 1095 -28.86 -14.33 -38.75
N ALA A 1096 -28.08 -13.72 -39.65
CA ALA A 1096 -28.45 -12.43 -40.25
C ALA A 1096 -29.78 -12.48 -41.03
N SER A 1097 -30.15 -13.66 -41.54
CA SER A 1097 -31.46 -13.91 -42.15
C SER A 1097 -31.90 -15.35 -41.88
N THR A 1098 -33.17 -15.53 -41.54
CA THR A 1098 -33.82 -16.85 -41.49
C THR A 1098 -34.49 -17.25 -42.81
N GLN A 1099 -34.44 -16.37 -43.83
CA GLN A 1099 -34.83 -16.66 -45.21
C GLN A 1099 -33.60 -17.01 -46.03
N LEU A 1100 -33.50 -18.29 -46.42
CA LEU A 1100 -32.32 -18.87 -47.06
C LEU A 1100 -32.68 -19.43 -48.45
N HIS A 1101 -31.69 -19.69 -49.28
CA HIS A 1101 -31.81 -20.35 -50.57
C HIS A 1101 -30.89 -21.58 -50.63
N PRO A 1102 -31.21 -22.58 -51.47
CA PRO A 1102 -30.34 -23.73 -51.66
C PRO A 1102 -28.95 -23.31 -52.14
N GLY A 1103 -27.90 -23.76 -51.42
CA GLY A 1103 -26.51 -23.40 -51.71
C GLY A 1103 -26.00 -22.16 -50.98
N ASP A 1104 -26.83 -21.45 -50.23
CA ASP A 1104 -26.39 -20.30 -49.42
C ASP A 1104 -25.34 -20.75 -48.41
N THR A 1105 -24.30 -19.94 -48.24
CA THR A 1105 -23.38 -20.06 -47.10
C THR A 1105 -23.78 -19.01 -46.09
N VAL A 1106 -24.08 -19.45 -44.87
CA VAL A 1106 -24.67 -18.63 -43.82
C VAL A 1106 -23.74 -18.61 -42.61
N THR A 1107 -23.53 -17.41 -42.07
CA THR A 1107 -22.85 -17.24 -40.78
C THR A 1107 -23.85 -17.48 -39.66
N VAL A 1108 -23.48 -18.34 -38.71
CA VAL A 1108 -24.25 -18.64 -37.51
C VAL A 1108 -23.48 -18.09 -36.31
N TYR A 1109 -24.16 -17.29 -35.50
CA TYR A 1109 -23.64 -16.71 -34.27
C TYR A 1109 -24.06 -17.58 -33.08
N LEU A 1110 -23.09 -17.99 -32.27
CA LEU A 1110 -23.28 -18.77 -31.04
C LEU A 1110 -23.39 -17.83 -29.82
N PRO A 1111 -23.87 -18.31 -28.66
CA PRO A 1111 -23.70 -17.61 -27.38
C PRO A 1111 -22.22 -17.41 -27.06
N SER A 1112 -21.90 -16.46 -26.18
CA SER A 1112 -20.51 -16.17 -25.79
C SER A 1112 -19.82 -17.35 -25.11
N GLY A 1113 -18.54 -17.57 -25.41
CA GLY A 1113 -17.68 -18.53 -24.68
C GLY A 1113 -17.41 -19.86 -25.38
N TYR A 1114 -17.62 -19.94 -26.69
CA TYR A 1114 -17.29 -21.13 -27.50
C TYR A 1114 -16.10 -20.89 -28.44
N SER A 1115 -15.51 -19.70 -28.40
CA SER A 1115 -14.37 -19.33 -29.24
C SER A 1115 -13.18 -20.28 -29.06
N GLY A 1116 -12.66 -20.77 -30.19
CA GLY A 1116 -11.59 -21.78 -30.20
C GLY A 1116 -12.07 -23.23 -29.99
N GLU A 1117 -13.37 -23.48 -29.84
CA GLU A 1117 -13.93 -24.84 -29.80
C GLU A 1117 -14.39 -25.35 -31.17
N TYR A 1118 -14.51 -26.68 -31.32
CA TYR A 1118 -15.10 -27.29 -32.51
C TYR A 1118 -16.56 -27.66 -32.29
N VAL A 1119 -17.44 -27.19 -33.18
CA VAL A 1119 -18.89 -27.44 -33.16
C VAL A 1119 -19.37 -27.98 -34.50
N ALA A 1120 -20.56 -28.56 -34.55
CA ALA A 1120 -21.15 -29.07 -35.79
C ALA A 1120 -22.53 -28.44 -36.07
N GLY A 1121 -22.72 -27.95 -37.30
CA GLY A 1121 -24.00 -27.46 -37.78
C GLY A 1121 -24.88 -28.62 -38.27
N VAL A 1122 -26.15 -28.64 -37.90
CA VAL A 1122 -27.09 -29.71 -38.28
C VAL A 1122 -28.42 -29.13 -38.76
N LEU A 1123 -28.90 -29.64 -39.88
CA LEU A 1123 -30.17 -29.23 -40.46
C LEU A 1123 -31.24 -30.31 -40.29
N TYR A 1124 -32.38 -29.92 -39.73
CA TYR A 1124 -33.44 -30.82 -39.28
C TYR A 1124 -34.69 -30.80 -40.17
N SER A 1125 -34.48 -31.08 -41.46
CA SER A 1125 -35.51 -31.58 -42.39
C SER A 1125 -35.53 -33.11 -42.38
N THR A 1126 -34.33 -33.68 -42.48
CA THR A 1126 -33.89 -35.01 -42.05
C THR A 1126 -32.52 -34.73 -41.41
N PRO A 1127 -32.24 -35.13 -40.15
CA PRO A 1127 -31.04 -34.68 -39.44
C PRO A 1127 -29.77 -34.94 -40.25
N THR A 1128 -29.17 -33.86 -40.75
CA THR A 1128 -28.01 -33.92 -41.66
C THR A 1128 -26.97 -32.94 -41.18
N VAL A 1129 -25.77 -33.44 -40.90
CA VAL A 1129 -24.61 -32.62 -40.52
C VAL A 1129 -24.13 -31.83 -41.74
N LEU A 1130 -23.92 -30.53 -41.56
CA LEU A 1130 -23.47 -29.60 -42.59
C LEU A 1130 -21.97 -29.32 -42.40
N GLY A 1131 -21.14 -29.78 -43.32
CA GLY A 1131 -19.72 -29.39 -43.39
C GLY A 1131 -18.76 -30.07 -42.40
N GLY A 1132 -19.23 -30.90 -41.46
CA GLY A 1132 -18.37 -31.55 -40.45
C GLY A 1132 -18.09 -30.63 -39.25
N TRP A 1133 -17.01 -30.89 -38.51
CA TRP A 1133 -16.56 -30.00 -37.41
C TRP A 1133 -16.12 -28.64 -37.94
N GLN A 1134 -16.64 -27.57 -37.34
CA GLN A 1134 -16.31 -26.17 -37.61
C GLN A 1134 -15.60 -25.59 -36.39
N LEU A 1135 -14.46 -24.95 -36.59
CA LEU A 1135 -13.79 -24.20 -35.54
C LEU A 1135 -14.54 -22.87 -35.33
N VAL A 1136 -14.92 -22.58 -34.09
CA VAL A 1136 -15.59 -21.34 -33.73
C VAL A 1136 -14.56 -20.21 -33.72
N THR A 1137 -14.85 -19.13 -34.44
CA THR A 1137 -13.94 -17.98 -34.55
C THR A 1137 -13.85 -17.20 -33.23
N THR A 1138 -12.93 -16.23 -33.16
CA THR A 1138 -12.80 -15.27 -32.05
C THR A 1138 -14.06 -14.45 -31.78
N GLY A 1139 -14.99 -14.36 -32.73
CA GLY A 1139 -16.29 -13.71 -32.58
C GLY A 1139 -17.46 -14.66 -32.31
N ASP A 1140 -17.20 -15.87 -31.79
CA ASP A 1140 -18.21 -16.90 -31.51
C ASP A 1140 -19.10 -17.24 -32.74
N THR A 1141 -18.49 -17.29 -33.94
CA THR A 1141 -19.22 -17.60 -35.19
C THR A 1141 -18.71 -18.84 -35.91
N ILE A 1142 -19.60 -19.47 -36.70
CA ILE A 1142 -19.26 -20.50 -37.67
C ILE A 1142 -19.95 -20.23 -39.01
N SER A 1143 -19.40 -20.77 -40.11
CA SER A 1143 -20.00 -20.65 -41.45
C SER A 1143 -20.50 -22.01 -41.94
N LEU A 1144 -21.78 -22.08 -42.32
CA LEU A 1144 -22.42 -23.33 -42.77
C LEU A 1144 -23.02 -23.15 -44.17
N THR A 1145 -22.80 -24.13 -45.05
CA THR A 1145 -23.43 -24.13 -46.38
C THR A 1145 -24.72 -24.95 -46.36
N ILE A 1146 -25.83 -24.33 -46.75
CA ILE A 1146 -27.14 -24.98 -46.92
C ILE A 1146 -27.08 -25.88 -48.15
N PRO A 1147 -27.50 -27.16 -48.07
CA PRO A 1147 -27.44 -28.09 -49.19
C PRO A 1147 -28.16 -27.54 -50.44
N SER A 1148 -27.50 -27.61 -51.60
CA SER A 1148 -28.05 -27.07 -52.86
C SER A 1148 -29.24 -27.86 -53.41
N ASP A 1149 -29.47 -29.06 -52.88
CA ASP A 1149 -30.59 -29.96 -53.19
C ASP A 1149 -31.71 -29.92 -52.14
N ILE A 1150 -31.63 -29.00 -51.15
CA ILE A 1150 -32.65 -28.90 -50.12
C ILE A 1150 -34.02 -28.51 -50.70
N ALA A 1151 -35.07 -29.14 -50.18
CA ALA A 1151 -36.43 -28.80 -50.56
C ALA A 1151 -36.83 -27.41 -50.02
N ALA A 1152 -37.51 -26.61 -50.85
CA ALA A 1152 -38.09 -25.35 -50.40
C ALA A 1152 -39.15 -25.60 -49.32
N GLY A 1153 -39.15 -24.78 -48.25
CA GLY A 1153 -40.03 -24.94 -47.09
C GLY A 1153 -39.35 -24.59 -45.77
N SER A 1154 -40.07 -24.83 -44.66
CA SER A 1154 -39.58 -24.57 -43.31
C SER A 1154 -38.70 -25.72 -42.79
N HIS A 1155 -37.57 -25.37 -42.19
CA HIS A 1155 -36.57 -26.26 -41.61
C HIS A 1155 -36.11 -25.71 -40.25
N ARG A 1156 -35.27 -26.45 -39.53
CA ARG A 1156 -34.61 -25.99 -38.31
C ARG A 1156 -33.12 -26.21 -38.44
N LEU A 1157 -32.32 -25.16 -38.22
CA LEU A 1157 -30.87 -25.22 -38.18
C LEU A 1157 -30.43 -25.20 -36.72
N ALA A 1158 -29.52 -26.08 -36.34
CA ALA A 1158 -28.96 -26.14 -34.98
C ALA A 1158 -27.44 -26.24 -35.00
N VAL A 1159 -26.81 -25.88 -33.89
CA VAL A 1159 -25.39 -26.10 -33.63
C VAL A 1159 -25.26 -26.97 -32.39
N GLN A 1160 -24.38 -27.97 -32.46
CA GLN A 1160 -24.08 -28.87 -31.35
C GLN A 1160 -22.57 -28.91 -31.07
N ASP A 1161 -22.22 -29.18 -29.82
CA ASP A 1161 -20.82 -29.31 -29.37
C ASP A 1161 -20.20 -30.69 -29.72
N ALA A 1162 -18.95 -30.87 -29.30
CA ALA A 1162 -18.17 -32.10 -29.49
C ALA A 1162 -18.82 -33.36 -28.89
N ASP A 1163 -19.61 -33.21 -27.84
CA ASP A 1163 -20.30 -34.30 -27.12
C ASP A 1163 -21.71 -34.58 -27.67
N GLY A 1164 -22.16 -33.78 -28.65
CA GLY A 1164 -23.45 -33.93 -29.32
C GLY A 1164 -24.62 -33.25 -28.60
N ALA A 1165 -24.35 -32.37 -27.63
CA ALA A 1165 -25.37 -31.54 -27.00
C ALA A 1165 -25.68 -30.32 -27.88
N VAL A 1166 -26.97 -29.97 -28.01
CA VAL A 1166 -27.40 -28.84 -28.84
C VAL A 1166 -27.17 -27.54 -28.06
N ILE A 1167 -26.31 -26.67 -28.60
CA ILE A 1167 -26.00 -25.34 -28.05
C ILE A 1167 -27.19 -24.39 -28.28
N GLY A 1168 -27.80 -24.47 -29.45
CA GLY A 1168 -29.01 -23.71 -29.79
C GLY A 1168 -29.53 -24.05 -31.19
N TRP A 1169 -30.78 -23.69 -31.47
CA TRP A 1169 -31.38 -23.88 -32.79
C TRP A 1169 -32.34 -22.77 -33.19
N VAL A 1170 -32.60 -22.64 -34.49
CA VAL A 1170 -33.51 -21.61 -35.03
C VAL A 1170 -34.29 -22.15 -36.23
N ALA A 1171 -35.54 -21.70 -36.36
CA ALA A 1171 -36.37 -22.00 -37.52
C ALA A 1171 -35.93 -21.17 -38.73
N VAL A 1172 -35.74 -21.83 -39.87
CA VAL A 1172 -35.35 -21.19 -41.13
C VAL A 1172 -36.31 -21.58 -42.24
N THR A 1173 -36.51 -20.70 -43.23
CA THR A 1173 -37.33 -20.97 -44.41
C THR A 1173 -36.47 -20.92 -45.65
N VAL A 1174 -36.49 -21.98 -46.45
CA VAL A 1174 -35.74 -22.04 -47.70
C VAL A 1174 -36.66 -21.78 -48.90
N SER A 1175 -36.32 -20.78 -49.71
CA SER A 1175 -37.08 -20.36 -50.89
C SER A 1175 -36.42 -20.79 -52.21
N ALA A 1176 -37.21 -21.05 -53.26
CA ALA A 1176 -36.67 -21.41 -54.58
C ALA A 1176 -36.16 -20.16 -55.34
N LEU A 1177 -34.97 -20.25 -55.95
CA LEU A 1177 -34.38 -19.18 -56.78
C LEU A 1177 -35.29 -18.81 -57.98
N ALA A 1178 -35.64 -17.53 -58.11
CA ALA A 1178 -36.45 -17.01 -59.22
C ALA A 1178 -35.61 -16.79 -60.49
N ALA A 1179 -36.06 -17.34 -61.62
CA ALA A 1179 -35.44 -17.13 -62.92
C ALA A 1179 -35.77 -15.73 -63.47
N THR A 1180 -34.78 -14.83 -63.54
CA THR A 1180 -34.94 -13.53 -64.22
C THR A 1180 -34.40 -13.59 -65.65
N GLY A 1181 -35.31 -13.59 -66.60
CA GLY A 1181 -35.06 -13.37 -68.03
C GLY A 1181 -35.87 -12.19 -68.56
N ALA A 1182 -35.26 -11.50 -69.52
CA ALA A 1182 -35.77 -10.44 -70.42
C ALA A 1182 -35.72 -8.98 -69.93
N GLU A 1183 -34.77 -8.20 -70.47
CA GLU A 1183 -35.06 -7.38 -71.66
C GLU A 1183 -33.84 -7.36 -72.61
N GLY A 1184 -34.09 -7.74 -73.86
CA GLY A 1184 -33.27 -7.39 -75.00
C GLY A 1184 -34.11 -6.56 -75.94
N GLU A 1185 -33.59 -5.41 -76.39
CA GLU A 1185 -33.70 -4.87 -77.75
C GLU A 1185 -33.01 -3.49 -77.81
N LEU A 1186 -31.67 -3.49 -77.81
CA LEU A 1186 -30.85 -2.44 -78.44
C LEU A 1186 -29.68 -3.10 -79.18
N LEU A 1187 -30.03 -3.93 -80.15
CA LEU A 1187 -29.11 -4.38 -81.19
C LEU A 1187 -29.63 -3.82 -82.52
N ARG A 1188 -29.04 -2.72 -83.02
CA ARG A 1188 -28.69 -2.47 -84.43
C ARG A 1188 -28.28 -1.02 -84.71
N ASP A 1189 -27.10 -0.89 -85.30
CA ASP A 1189 -26.70 0.11 -86.31
C ASP A 1189 -26.38 1.56 -85.90
N ALA A 1190 -25.15 1.77 -85.40
CA ALA A 1190 -24.21 2.82 -85.84
C ALA A 1190 -22.86 2.58 -85.13
N ALA A 1191 -21.69 2.31 -85.71
CA ALA A 1191 -21.21 2.19 -87.08
C ALA A 1191 -20.05 1.16 -87.03
N ALA A 1192 -20.12 0.04 -87.75
CA ALA A 1192 -19.79 -0.08 -89.16
C ALA A 1192 -18.31 0.27 -89.49
N SER A 1193 -17.56 -0.82 -89.67
CA SER A 1193 -16.61 -1.01 -90.78
C SER A 1193 -15.14 -0.62 -90.56
N ALA A 1194 -14.30 -1.61 -90.91
CA ALA A 1194 -12.88 -1.51 -91.28
C ALA A 1194 -11.92 -1.35 -90.08
N LEU A 1195 -11.02 -2.29 -89.78
CA LEU A 1195 -10.19 -3.06 -90.71
C LEU A 1195 -9.79 -2.25 -91.95
N LEU A 1196 -9.22 -1.07 -91.74
CA LEU A 1196 -8.30 -0.42 -92.68
C LEU A 1196 -7.09 0.12 -91.91
N ALA A 1197 -5.91 -0.35 -92.32
CA ALA A 1197 -4.59 0.25 -92.13
C ALA A 1197 -3.96 0.18 -90.72
N LEU A 1198 -3.49 -0.99 -90.28
CA LEU A 1198 -2.07 -1.33 -90.46
C LEU A 1198 -1.56 -1.17 -91.91
N LEU A 1199 -0.49 -0.37 -92.04
CA LEU A 1199 0.40 -0.18 -93.20
C LEU A 1199 0.22 1.10 -94.03
N ALA A 1200 0.89 2.16 -93.58
CA ALA A 1200 1.72 2.99 -94.45
C ALA A 1200 2.97 3.44 -93.68
N GLY A 1201 4.00 2.61 -93.72
CA GLY A 1201 5.37 3.05 -93.45
C GLY A 1201 5.96 3.80 -94.65
N GLY A 1202 6.93 4.67 -94.37
CA GLY A 1202 7.70 5.46 -95.33
C GLY A 1202 7.52 6.96 -95.07
N GLY A 1203 8.52 7.69 -94.55
CA GLY A 1203 9.73 8.09 -95.30
C GLY A 1203 9.43 9.41 -96.02
N LEU A 1204 10.09 10.54 -95.77
CA LEU A 1204 11.49 10.87 -96.08
C LEU A 1204 11.92 12.09 -95.23
N VAL A 1205 13.11 12.18 -94.62
CA VAL A 1205 14.51 12.16 -95.13
C VAL A 1205 15.00 13.52 -95.65
N ALA A 1206 16.20 13.85 -95.16
CA ALA A 1206 17.21 14.78 -95.69
C ALA A 1206 16.96 16.28 -95.48
N VAL A 1207 17.93 17.10 -95.11
CA VAL A 1207 19.39 16.99 -94.87
C VAL A 1207 19.72 18.40 -94.33
N THR A 1208 20.51 18.63 -93.30
CA THR A 1208 21.97 18.70 -93.42
C THR A 1208 22.60 18.89 -92.05
N ARG A 1209 23.66 18.13 -91.82
CA ARG A 1209 24.69 18.35 -90.81
C ARG A 1209 25.24 19.79 -90.83
N ARG A 1210 25.59 20.30 -89.65
CA ARG A 1210 27.00 20.43 -89.21
C ARG A 1210 27.09 21.05 -87.80
N ARG A 1211 27.86 20.39 -86.92
CA ARG A 1211 28.64 21.01 -85.83
C ARG A 1211 29.45 22.21 -86.38
N PRO A 1212 29.90 23.20 -85.57
CA PRO A 1212 30.47 22.99 -84.22
C PRO A 1212 30.36 24.16 -83.20
N ARG A 1213 30.90 23.92 -81.98
CA ARG A 1213 31.38 24.88 -80.94
C ARG A 1213 30.30 25.78 -80.30
N GLY A 1214 30.34 26.10 -79.01
CA GLY A 1214 31.28 25.89 -77.93
C GLY A 1214 30.98 26.89 -76.81
N ALA A 1215 31.39 26.53 -75.59
CA ALA A 1215 31.68 27.40 -74.43
C ALA A 1215 30.60 28.32 -73.83
N ARG A 1216 30.28 27.98 -72.56
CA ARG A 1216 30.18 28.79 -71.33
C ARG A 1216 29.89 30.30 -71.43
N GLY A 1217 28.94 30.72 -70.58
CA GLY A 1217 29.04 31.86 -69.67
C GLY A 1217 28.55 31.38 -68.32
#